data_AF-A0A0K2U8T2-F1
#
_entry.id   AF-A0A0K2U8T2-F1
#
_cell.length_a   1.000
_cell.length_b   1.000
_cell.length_c   1.000
_cell.angle_alpha   90.00
_cell.angle_beta   90.00
_cell.angle_gamma   90.00
#
_symmetry.space_group_name_H-M   'P 1'
#
loop_
_entity.id
_entity.type
_entity.pdbx_description
1 polymer ?
#
loop_
_entity_poly.entity_id
_entity_poly.type
_entity_poly.pdbx_seq_one_letter_code
_entity_poly.pdbx_strand_id
1 'polypeptide(L)'
;MGEVTNRLATVPGNSSGNKSDDDDERQPAMGYQQTLMYGRYSRSLGDYAKEESKRLKLIDKQRQKEYRKRKRELSGSKKRGECYRQCSHCIGFFWRHTFAKIGEDWIFLALLGVIMALVSFLMDYGIDSCNKSRLLLYKQLGDNIFLQYLAWVSLPVFLVLFSAGFVHVIAPQAIGSGIPEMKTILRGVVLKEYLTGKTLIAKAVGLTATLGSGMPLGKEGPFVHIASIVATLLTKLVTSFQGIYANESRQSEMLAAACAVGVACCFGSPIGGVLFSIEVTSVYFAVRNYWRGFFAAVCGAMIFRLLSIWFKDNTTIIAVFLTGFKMDFPYDPQELFVFAMIGVFCGMGGALYVYLHRCYVLWMRRNKKLTKFLQKNRFIYPFLVSLVISSISFPPGLGKYAATDIGTHAQIEILFSNYTWTSSPDQLSVDEYAHVKHWITDHTNVFINLSIYILQTFFLSIIAATLPVPTGVLIPTFKVGAAFGRIVGEAMHVWFPDGVRYGGVTSFIMPGGYATVGAAAFSGAVTHTISISVIVFEMTGQITHCVPVMIAVLISNAIASLLQPSCYDSIILIKKLPYLPDILPSSSGAYSVYVEDFMVRQIKYIWHGMTFSELRQILKDGRKLRSFPLVDNPNHMILLGSIQRTELIVAIENQIGSARRTEVARQRYEERFIREKEKEQRKKIETETRRLRELEEVRKNLEMKNSAKSQRRPSRFGVTPVSEQGLESDYKKTAEEEAVSLGLDPTSPAVQALQNLPRKSILKKSNSYTIHNFPGERRNRILDEEEGVYRTISGPGPGNWKSNLQSIFRKPGSAVNITTTSPLFSGTNYNSNSLKRVMVFDMSLEEQKTWEESQMEREVNFGRVHIDPAPFQLVEKTSLLKVHSLFSMLGVNHAYVTAIGRLIGVVGLKELRSAIQDANTGTVSNTRFINSETEKNPMEKSHSQVNITVDSMDSSYSQSKHDDSEEKLLDKNVS
;
A
#
# COMPACT_ATOMS: atom_id res chain seq x y z
N MET A 1 47.80 26.02 42.64
CA MET A 1 47.15 24.71 42.79
C MET A 1 46.64 24.29 41.41
N GLY A 2 46.84 23.08 40.91
CA GLY A 2 47.62 21.96 41.46
C GLY A 2 47.53 20.75 40.51
N GLU A 3 48.59 19.95 40.46
CA GLU A 3 48.66 18.62 39.81
C GLU A 3 48.32 18.52 38.31
N VAL A 4 49.38 18.61 37.48
CA VAL A 4 49.40 18.05 36.12
C VAL A 4 49.81 16.58 36.20
N THR A 5 49.08 15.67 35.55
CA THR A 5 49.52 14.29 35.32
C THR A 5 49.35 13.86 33.86
N ASN A 6 50.33 13.11 33.36
CA ASN A 6 50.45 12.69 31.95
C ASN A 6 49.93 11.27 31.71
N ARG A 7 49.39 11.03 30.50
CA ARG A 7 49.76 9.94 29.56
C ARG A 7 48.95 10.09 28.26
N LEU A 8 49.47 10.77 27.24
CA LEU A 8 50.43 10.27 26.23
C LEU A 8 49.94 9.02 25.48
N ALA A 9 49.56 9.23 24.23
CA ALA A 9 49.67 8.24 23.16
C ALA A 9 50.78 8.71 22.21
N THR A 10 51.83 7.92 22.04
CA THR A 10 53.05 8.32 21.31
C THR A 10 53.19 7.62 19.97
N VAL A 11 53.41 8.42 18.94
CA VAL A 11 54.22 8.04 17.77
C VAL A 11 55.69 8.03 18.23
N PRO A 12 56.53 7.15 17.67
CA PRO A 12 57.72 7.69 17.01
C PRO A 12 58.02 7.00 15.66
N GLY A 13 58.91 7.62 14.88
CA GLY A 13 59.55 7.01 13.73
C GLY A 13 61.05 7.29 13.73
N ASN A 14 61.75 6.76 12.72
CA ASN A 14 63.13 7.05 12.32
C ASN A 14 64.32 6.73 13.27
N SER A 15 65.11 5.76 12.79
CA SER A 15 66.58 5.80 12.58
C SER A 15 67.60 5.79 13.75
N SER A 16 68.68 5.01 13.53
CA SER A 16 69.98 4.93 14.24
C SER A 16 69.98 4.31 15.65
N GLY A 17 70.99 3.55 16.08
CA GLY A 17 72.19 3.07 15.34
C GLY A 17 73.13 2.16 16.18
N ASN A 18 74.26 1.76 15.58
CA ASN A 18 75.46 1.08 16.13
C ASN A 18 75.35 -0.31 16.81
N LYS A 19 75.96 -1.32 16.15
CA LYS A 19 77.07 -2.19 16.63
C LYS A 19 77.41 -3.23 15.52
N SER A 20 78.62 -3.19 14.94
CA SER A 20 79.90 -3.84 15.36
C SER A 20 79.94 -5.36 15.14
N ASP A 21 80.93 -6.00 14.51
CA ASP A 21 82.14 -5.55 13.76
C ASP A 21 82.59 -6.70 12.81
N ASP A 22 83.88 -6.74 12.40
CA ASP A 22 84.67 -7.86 11.85
C ASP A 22 84.75 -8.08 10.31
N ASP A 23 85.76 -7.40 9.74
CA ASP A 23 86.83 -7.87 8.84
C ASP A 23 86.66 -8.24 7.34
N ASP A 24 87.47 -7.56 6.52
CA ASP A 24 87.87 -7.85 5.13
C ASP A 24 89.25 -8.56 5.11
N GLU A 25 89.47 -9.58 4.25
CA GLU A 25 90.80 -9.80 3.61
C GLU A 25 90.73 -10.58 2.26
N ARG A 26 91.38 -10.00 1.25
CA ARG A 26 92.13 -10.61 0.10
C ARG A 26 91.45 -11.58 -0.89
N GLN A 27 91.11 -11.02 -2.08
CA GLN A 27 91.59 -11.37 -3.45
C GLN A 27 91.55 -12.84 -4.00
N PRO A 28 91.61 -13.05 -5.34
CA PRO A 28 90.87 -12.39 -6.42
C PRO A 28 90.30 -13.38 -7.50
N ALA A 29 89.45 -12.87 -8.39
CA ALA A 29 89.17 -13.35 -9.76
C ALA A 29 88.91 -14.86 -10.04
N MET A 30 87.68 -15.16 -10.47
CA MET A 30 87.40 -15.81 -11.77
C MET A 30 85.91 -15.68 -12.12
N GLY A 31 85.56 -15.63 -13.41
CA GLY A 31 84.22 -15.27 -13.86
C GLY A 31 83.34 -16.45 -14.28
N TYR A 32 82.02 -16.21 -14.37
CA TYR A 32 81.18 -16.69 -15.47
C TYR A 32 79.89 -15.85 -15.55
N GLN A 33 79.62 -15.24 -16.71
CA GLN A 33 78.31 -14.62 -16.95
C GLN A 33 77.27 -15.71 -17.26
N GLN A 34 76.19 -15.76 -16.48
CA GLN A 34 75.03 -16.62 -16.77
C GLN A 34 73.75 -15.78 -16.91
N THR A 35 72.93 -16.12 -17.91
CA THR A 35 72.02 -15.18 -18.58
C THR A 35 70.73 -14.88 -17.81
N LEU A 36 70.80 -14.03 -16.79
CA LEU A 36 69.70 -13.68 -15.86
C LEU A 36 68.47 -12.93 -16.46
N MET A 37 68.38 -12.76 -17.78
CA MET A 37 67.30 -12.00 -18.43
C MET A 37 65.90 -12.63 -18.25
N TYR A 38 65.80 -13.97 -18.27
CA TYR A 38 64.49 -14.65 -18.21
C TYR A 38 63.79 -14.52 -16.84
N GLY A 39 64.58 -14.42 -15.76
CA GLY A 39 64.07 -14.39 -14.38
C GLY A 39 63.47 -13.05 -13.95
N ARG A 40 63.87 -11.92 -14.58
CA ARG A 40 63.24 -10.60 -14.31
C ARG A 40 61.86 -10.49 -14.97
N TYR A 41 61.72 -10.99 -16.20
CA TYR A 41 60.49 -10.84 -16.99
C TYR A 41 59.32 -11.68 -16.44
N SER A 42 59.58 -12.89 -15.94
CA SER A 42 58.56 -13.72 -15.29
C SER A 42 58.08 -13.12 -13.96
N ARG A 43 58.97 -12.46 -13.21
CA ARG A 43 58.63 -11.80 -11.94
C ARG A 43 57.79 -10.55 -12.16
N SER A 44 58.15 -9.69 -13.12
CA SER A 44 57.35 -8.50 -13.45
C SER A 44 55.96 -8.85 -14.00
N LEU A 45 55.85 -9.88 -14.84
CA LEU A 45 54.54 -10.42 -15.27
C LEU A 45 53.73 -10.97 -14.09
N GLY A 46 54.38 -11.66 -13.15
CA GLY A 46 53.74 -12.19 -11.95
C GLY A 46 53.16 -11.10 -11.04
N ASP A 47 53.92 -10.05 -10.74
CA ASP A 47 53.44 -8.95 -9.91
C ASP A 47 52.45 -8.04 -10.64
N TYR A 48 52.60 -7.81 -11.95
CA TYR A 48 51.58 -7.12 -12.79
C TYR A 48 50.23 -7.86 -12.78
N ALA A 49 50.24 -9.17 -13.02
CA ALA A 49 49.02 -9.99 -12.99
C ALA A 49 48.37 -10.02 -11.59
N LYS A 50 49.19 -9.96 -10.53
CA LYS A 50 48.75 -9.91 -9.13
C LYS A 50 48.11 -8.55 -8.80
N GLU A 51 48.70 -7.45 -9.26
CA GLU A 51 48.17 -6.08 -9.15
C GLU A 51 46.84 -5.92 -9.90
N GLU A 52 46.79 -6.29 -11.18
CA GLU A 52 45.57 -6.21 -11.98
C GLU A 52 44.47 -7.14 -11.41
N SER A 53 44.84 -8.27 -10.78
CA SER A 53 43.87 -9.09 -10.02
C SER A 53 43.32 -8.40 -8.76
N LYS A 54 44.08 -7.52 -8.10
CA LYS A 54 43.57 -6.68 -6.99
C LYS A 54 42.61 -5.62 -7.53
N ARG A 55 42.99 -4.97 -8.64
CA ARG A 55 42.19 -3.93 -9.32
C ARG A 55 40.84 -4.48 -9.78
N LEU A 56 40.83 -5.62 -10.47
CA LEU A 56 39.61 -6.32 -10.89
C LEU A 56 38.73 -6.74 -9.69
N LYS A 57 39.33 -7.23 -8.59
CA LYS A 57 38.59 -7.53 -7.35
C LYS A 57 37.99 -6.30 -6.69
N LEU A 58 38.64 -5.14 -6.75
CA LEU A 58 38.09 -3.87 -6.26
C LEU A 58 36.90 -3.41 -7.11
N ILE A 59 37.03 -3.46 -8.44
CA ILE A 59 35.97 -3.11 -9.38
C ILE A 59 34.76 -4.05 -9.24
N ASP A 60 34.96 -5.36 -9.10
CA ASP A 60 33.85 -6.30 -8.86
C ASP A 60 33.19 -6.05 -7.50
N LYS A 61 33.97 -5.75 -6.45
CA LYS A 61 33.43 -5.40 -5.12
C LYS A 61 32.65 -4.07 -5.12
N GLN A 62 32.97 -3.14 -6.04
CA GLN A 62 32.16 -1.95 -6.32
C GLN A 62 30.89 -2.29 -7.12
N ARG A 63 30.99 -3.02 -8.25
CA ARG A 63 29.82 -3.49 -9.02
C ARG A 63 28.85 -4.29 -8.16
N GLN A 64 29.33 -5.14 -7.26
CA GLN A 64 28.48 -5.85 -6.30
C GLN A 64 27.83 -4.92 -5.27
N LYS A 65 28.50 -3.84 -4.82
CA LYS A 65 27.85 -2.82 -3.97
C LYS A 65 26.75 -2.09 -4.74
N GLU A 66 27.00 -1.67 -5.97
CA GLU A 66 26.01 -0.99 -6.82
C GLU A 66 24.85 -1.90 -7.20
N TYR A 67 25.10 -3.14 -7.63
CA TYR A 67 24.04 -4.11 -7.91
C TYR A 67 23.19 -4.39 -6.65
N ARG A 68 23.81 -4.50 -5.46
CA ARG A 68 23.07 -4.61 -4.19
C ARG A 68 22.31 -3.33 -3.83
N LYS A 69 22.77 -2.15 -4.26
CA LYS A 69 22.09 -0.85 -4.08
C LYS A 69 20.89 -0.74 -5.04
N ARG A 70 21.13 -0.85 -6.36
CA ARG A 70 20.10 -0.85 -7.41
C ARG A 70 19.05 -1.94 -7.18
N LYS A 71 19.43 -3.14 -6.73
CA LYS A 71 18.46 -4.20 -6.38
C LYS A 71 17.64 -3.88 -5.12
N ARG A 72 18.18 -3.13 -4.15
CA ARG A 72 17.40 -2.61 -3.00
C ARG A 72 16.46 -1.46 -3.41
N GLU A 73 16.86 -0.65 -4.38
CA GLU A 73 16.06 0.43 -4.97
C GLU A 73 14.90 -0.15 -5.80
N LEU A 74 15.18 -1.12 -6.69
CA LEU A 74 14.19 -1.79 -7.54
C LEU A 74 13.23 -2.71 -6.78
N SER A 75 13.70 -3.50 -5.80
CA SER A 75 12.85 -4.54 -5.21
C SER A 75 11.80 -4.03 -4.21
N GLY A 76 11.85 -2.75 -3.79
CA GLY A 76 10.98 -2.09 -2.80
C GLY A 76 11.02 -2.64 -1.36
N SER A 77 11.29 -3.94 -1.21
CA SER A 77 11.21 -4.70 0.03
C SER A 77 12.52 -4.67 0.82
N LYS A 78 12.47 -4.03 2.00
CA LYS A 78 13.51 -4.19 3.02
C LYS A 78 13.50 -5.65 3.50
N LYS A 79 14.57 -6.40 3.21
CA LYS A 79 14.77 -7.76 3.75
C LYS A 79 14.60 -7.75 5.27
N ARG A 80 13.48 -8.29 5.77
CA ARG A 80 13.24 -8.54 7.20
C ARG A 80 14.12 -9.70 7.67
N GLY A 81 14.42 -9.72 8.98
CA GLY A 81 15.39 -10.64 9.59
C GLY A 81 14.97 -12.12 9.57
N GLU A 82 15.90 -13.01 9.90
CA GLU A 82 15.72 -14.47 9.75
C GLU A 82 14.59 -15.05 10.61
N CYS A 83 14.37 -14.51 11.82
CA CYS A 83 13.22 -14.83 12.66
C CYS A 83 11.88 -14.62 11.93
N TYR A 84 11.72 -13.48 11.23
CA TYR A 84 10.53 -13.23 10.39
C TYR A 84 10.39 -14.26 9.28
N ARG A 85 11.50 -14.76 8.70
CA ARG A 85 11.49 -15.80 7.66
C ARG A 85 11.08 -17.17 8.19
N GLN A 86 11.45 -17.52 9.42
CA GLN A 86 11.03 -18.77 10.06
C GLN A 86 9.55 -18.72 10.46
N CYS A 87 9.12 -17.65 11.15
CA CYS A 87 7.70 -17.44 11.44
C CYS A 87 6.86 -17.40 10.16
N SER A 88 7.34 -16.73 9.09
CA SER A 88 6.61 -16.70 7.81
C SER A 88 6.49 -18.06 7.14
N HIS A 89 7.47 -18.95 7.33
CA HIS A 89 7.41 -20.30 6.76
C HIS A 89 6.43 -21.20 7.52
N CYS A 90 6.40 -21.13 8.86
CA CYS A 90 5.43 -21.86 9.67
C CYS A 90 3.99 -21.36 9.43
N ILE A 91 3.78 -20.04 9.45
CA ILE A 91 2.48 -19.41 9.16
C ILE A 91 2.05 -19.73 7.72
N GLY A 92 2.94 -19.55 6.73
CA GLY A 92 2.63 -19.82 5.33
C GLY A 92 2.34 -21.29 5.01
N PHE A 93 2.97 -22.23 5.73
CA PHE A 93 2.65 -23.66 5.63
C PHE A 93 1.24 -23.96 6.17
N PHE A 94 0.92 -23.47 7.37
CA PHE A 94 -0.40 -23.63 7.99
C PHE A 94 -1.50 -22.96 7.15
N TRP A 95 -1.24 -21.75 6.63
CA TRP A 95 -2.18 -21.00 5.78
C TRP A 95 -2.50 -21.74 4.48
N ARG A 96 -1.50 -22.36 3.84
CA ARG A 96 -1.70 -23.16 2.62
C ARG A 96 -2.42 -24.48 2.86
N HIS A 97 -2.22 -25.14 4.00
CA HIS A 97 -2.90 -26.40 4.31
C HIS A 97 -4.35 -26.21 4.82
N THR A 98 -4.58 -25.23 5.68
CA THR A 98 -5.87 -25.08 6.40
C THR A 98 -6.80 -24.07 5.74
N PHE A 99 -6.30 -22.92 5.30
CA PHE A 99 -7.14 -21.77 4.93
C PHE A 99 -7.43 -21.63 3.43
N ALA A 100 -6.62 -22.23 2.56
CA ALA A 100 -6.80 -22.15 1.10
C ALA A 100 -8.12 -22.77 0.57
N LYS A 101 -8.79 -23.66 1.32
CA LYS A 101 -10.01 -24.36 0.89
C LYS A 101 -11.33 -23.66 1.24
N ILE A 102 -11.32 -22.66 2.13
CA ILE A 102 -12.54 -22.04 2.70
C ILE A 102 -12.83 -20.65 2.11
N GLY A 103 -11.94 -20.14 1.25
CA GLY A 103 -12.03 -18.80 0.66
C GLY A 103 -11.28 -17.77 1.51
N GLU A 104 -10.11 -17.36 1.02
CA GLU A 104 -9.15 -16.54 1.76
C GLU A 104 -9.74 -15.16 2.19
N ASP A 105 -10.69 -14.63 1.42
CA ASP A 105 -11.51 -13.45 1.74
C ASP A 105 -12.27 -13.56 3.07
N TRP A 106 -12.99 -14.66 3.29
CA TRP A 106 -13.87 -14.79 4.47
C TRP A 106 -13.06 -14.96 5.75
N ILE A 107 -11.95 -15.69 5.69
CA ILE A 107 -11.02 -15.85 6.80
C ILE A 107 -10.34 -14.52 7.15
N PHE A 108 -9.94 -13.74 6.15
CA PHE A 108 -9.43 -12.38 6.33
C PHE A 108 -10.47 -11.48 7.04
N LEU A 109 -11.73 -11.55 6.64
CA LEU A 109 -12.84 -10.75 7.18
C LEU A 109 -13.20 -11.16 8.62
N ALA A 110 -13.23 -12.45 8.94
CA ALA A 110 -13.42 -12.94 10.31
C ALA A 110 -12.27 -12.48 11.22
N LEU A 111 -11.02 -12.63 10.77
CA LEU A 111 -9.83 -12.21 11.51
C LEU A 111 -9.79 -10.69 11.74
N LEU A 112 -10.22 -9.89 10.76
CA LEU A 112 -10.41 -8.45 10.91
C LEU A 112 -11.44 -8.13 12.00
N GLY A 113 -12.61 -8.79 11.99
CA GLY A 113 -13.63 -8.64 13.03
C GLY A 113 -13.11 -8.96 14.43
N VAL A 114 -12.45 -10.11 14.61
CA VAL A 114 -11.84 -10.55 15.89
C VAL A 114 -10.82 -9.54 16.41
N ILE A 115 -9.89 -9.08 15.55
CA ILE A 115 -8.87 -8.10 15.94
C ILE A 115 -9.55 -6.78 16.35
N MET A 116 -10.53 -6.31 15.60
CA MET A 116 -11.20 -5.05 15.92
C MET A 116 -12.05 -5.11 17.19
N ALA A 117 -12.66 -6.26 17.50
CA ALA A 117 -13.36 -6.47 18.77
C ALA A 117 -12.39 -6.38 19.97
N LEU A 118 -11.23 -7.02 19.88
CA LEU A 118 -10.17 -6.96 20.90
C LEU A 118 -9.63 -5.53 21.09
N VAL A 119 -9.45 -4.76 20.00
CA VAL A 119 -9.04 -3.35 20.09
C VAL A 119 -10.14 -2.49 20.73
N SER A 120 -11.42 -2.69 20.38
CA SER A 120 -12.53 -1.95 21.00
C SER A 120 -12.60 -2.23 22.50
N PHE A 121 -12.55 -3.50 22.89
CA PHE A 121 -12.61 -3.92 24.29
C PHE A 121 -11.46 -3.33 25.13
N LEU A 122 -10.22 -3.41 24.64
CA LEU A 122 -9.05 -2.88 25.34
C LEU A 122 -9.10 -1.34 25.47
N MET A 123 -9.61 -0.64 24.45
CA MET A 123 -9.77 0.80 24.50
C MET A 123 -10.87 1.21 25.49
N ASP A 124 -12.02 0.53 25.49
CA ASP A 124 -13.12 0.79 26.42
C ASP A 124 -12.75 0.48 27.87
N TYR A 125 -11.98 -0.59 28.12
CA TYR A 125 -11.43 -0.90 29.44
C TYR A 125 -10.50 0.23 29.95
N GLY A 126 -9.66 0.78 29.07
CA GLY A 126 -8.81 1.94 29.39
C GLY A 126 -9.60 3.22 29.66
N ILE A 127 -10.64 3.51 28.87
CA ILE A 127 -11.51 4.69 29.02
C ILE A 127 -12.30 4.63 30.33
N ASP A 128 -12.84 3.46 30.66
CA ASP A 128 -13.56 3.19 31.91
C ASP A 128 -12.61 3.30 33.11
N SER A 129 -11.42 2.69 33.04
CA SER A 129 -10.39 2.80 34.09
C SER A 129 -10.00 4.26 34.37
N CYS A 130 -9.75 5.06 33.34
CA CYS A 130 -9.43 6.49 33.50
C CYS A 130 -10.59 7.29 34.11
N ASN A 131 -11.84 7.06 33.68
CA ASN A 131 -12.99 7.76 34.24
C ASN A 131 -13.27 7.34 35.69
N LYS A 132 -13.18 6.04 36.02
CA LYS A 132 -13.28 5.54 37.40
C LYS A 132 -12.22 6.16 38.30
N SER A 133 -10.95 6.23 37.86
CA SER A 133 -9.90 6.95 38.60
C SER A 133 -10.20 8.44 38.79
N ARG A 134 -10.75 9.13 37.78
CA ARG A 134 -11.14 10.55 37.85
C ARG A 134 -12.26 10.79 38.89
N LEU A 135 -13.30 9.95 38.89
CA LEU A 135 -14.40 10.03 39.84
C LEU A 135 -13.95 9.66 41.27
N LEU A 136 -13.10 8.64 41.41
CA LEU A 136 -12.55 8.21 42.70
C LEU A 136 -11.67 9.29 43.34
N LEU A 137 -10.78 9.91 42.56
CA LEU A 137 -9.92 11.01 43.04
C LEU A 137 -10.75 12.21 43.50
N TYR A 138 -11.82 12.57 42.77
CA TYR A 138 -12.75 13.62 43.17
C TYR A 138 -13.47 13.27 44.48
N LYS A 139 -14.00 12.04 44.62
CA LYS A 139 -14.72 11.59 45.83
C LYS A 139 -13.82 11.47 47.07
N GLN A 140 -12.53 11.14 46.91
CA GLN A 140 -11.60 11.02 48.04
C GLN A 140 -11.11 12.37 48.58
N LEU A 141 -11.17 13.46 47.81
CA LEU A 141 -10.80 14.81 48.24
C LEU A 141 -12.00 15.58 48.85
N GLY A 142 -12.89 14.86 49.55
CA GLY A 142 -14.20 15.34 49.99
C GLY A 142 -14.20 16.62 50.86
N ASP A 143 -13.12 16.87 51.59
CA ASP A 143 -13.09 17.91 52.62
C ASP A 143 -12.80 19.33 52.12
N ASN A 144 -12.28 19.49 50.89
CA ASN A 144 -11.72 20.76 50.41
C ASN A 144 -12.10 21.09 48.96
N ILE A 145 -13.05 22.02 48.79
CA ILE A 145 -13.59 22.45 47.49
C ILE A 145 -12.50 22.89 46.47
N PHE A 146 -11.43 23.54 46.93
CA PHE A 146 -10.30 23.95 46.09
C PHE A 146 -9.48 22.75 45.59
N LEU A 147 -9.24 21.75 46.45
CA LEU A 147 -8.53 20.53 46.07
C LEU A 147 -9.38 19.65 45.14
N GLN A 148 -10.70 19.60 45.35
CA GLN A 148 -11.63 18.96 44.41
C GLN A 148 -11.60 19.61 43.03
N TYR A 149 -11.64 20.94 42.96
CA TYR A 149 -11.55 21.68 41.70
C TYR A 149 -10.21 21.43 41.00
N LEU A 150 -9.10 21.47 41.75
CA LEU A 150 -7.77 21.18 41.21
C LEU A 150 -7.67 19.74 40.69
N ALA A 151 -8.19 18.75 41.40
CA ALA A 151 -8.24 17.35 40.98
C ALA A 151 -9.13 17.13 39.74
N TRP A 152 -10.31 17.78 39.72
CA TRP A 152 -11.28 17.69 38.63
C TRP A 152 -10.75 18.29 37.31
N VAL A 153 -10.01 19.39 37.37
CA VAL A 153 -9.46 20.08 36.18
C VAL A 153 -8.11 19.49 35.75
N SER A 154 -7.22 19.13 36.69
CA SER A 154 -5.85 18.71 36.35
C SER A 154 -5.79 17.42 35.53
N LEU A 155 -6.56 16.39 35.90
CA LEU A 155 -6.52 15.08 35.22
C LEU A 155 -7.03 15.17 33.76
N PRO A 156 -8.19 15.78 33.45
CA PRO A 156 -8.64 15.96 32.06
C PRO A 156 -7.68 16.81 31.23
N VAL A 157 -7.18 17.92 31.78
CA VAL A 157 -6.21 18.80 31.09
C VAL A 157 -4.91 18.05 30.78
N PHE A 158 -4.40 17.26 31.72
CA PHE A 158 -3.23 16.41 31.51
C PHE A 158 -3.46 15.36 30.41
N LEU A 159 -4.58 14.63 30.44
CA LEU A 159 -4.88 13.60 29.43
C LEU A 159 -5.10 14.19 28.02
N VAL A 160 -5.74 15.35 27.90
CA VAL A 160 -5.91 16.05 26.62
C VAL A 160 -4.58 16.57 26.08
N LEU A 161 -3.71 17.14 26.94
CA LEU A 161 -2.37 17.55 26.55
C LEU A 161 -1.48 16.38 26.13
N PHE A 162 -1.54 15.26 26.87
CA PHE A 162 -0.84 14.02 26.53
C PHE A 162 -1.29 13.49 25.16
N SER A 163 -2.61 13.40 24.92
CA SER A 163 -3.18 12.98 23.64
C SER A 163 -2.70 13.87 22.48
N ALA A 164 -2.81 15.19 22.61
CA ALA A 164 -2.37 16.14 21.59
C ALA A 164 -0.85 16.02 21.31
N GLY A 165 -0.03 15.91 22.37
CA GLY A 165 1.41 15.72 22.25
C GLY A 165 1.78 14.42 21.55
N PHE A 166 1.27 13.29 22.05
CA PHE A 166 1.55 11.96 21.52
C PHE A 166 1.19 11.83 20.03
N VAL A 167 0.01 12.34 19.65
CA VAL A 167 -0.46 12.39 18.25
C VAL A 167 0.44 13.29 17.38
N HIS A 168 0.84 14.46 17.87
CA HIS A 168 1.73 15.37 17.12
C HIS A 168 3.15 14.81 16.96
N VAL A 169 3.70 14.10 17.94
CA VAL A 169 5.05 13.52 17.88
C VAL A 169 5.11 12.28 16.97
N ILE A 170 4.11 11.39 17.03
CA ILE A 170 4.17 10.11 16.31
C ILE A 170 3.59 10.20 14.89
N ALA A 171 2.41 10.80 14.73
CA ALA A 171 1.71 10.85 13.45
C ALA A 171 0.58 11.92 13.43
N PRO A 172 0.85 13.16 12.97
CA PRO A 172 -0.15 14.24 12.97
C PRO A 172 -1.35 13.99 12.04
N GLN A 173 -1.32 12.93 11.22
CA GLN A 173 -2.47 12.46 10.44
C GLN A 173 -3.55 11.74 11.27
N ALA A 174 -3.27 11.40 12.54
CA ALA A 174 -4.24 10.76 13.43
C ALA A 174 -5.29 11.72 14.03
N ILE A 175 -5.17 13.04 13.80
CA ILE A 175 -6.04 14.08 14.36
C ILE A 175 -7.47 14.01 13.80
N GLY A 176 -8.47 14.24 14.67
CA GLY A 176 -9.89 14.30 14.32
C GLY A 176 -10.50 12.95 13.94
N SER A 177 -11.73 13.01 13.42
CA SER A 177 -12.53 11.83 13.05
C SER A 177 -11.81 10.88 12.09
N GLY A 178 -11.56 11.29 10.85
CA GLY A 178 -11.04 10.42 9.80
C GLY A 178 -12.10 9.74 8.93
N ILE A 179 -13.39 9.80 9.30
CA ILE A 179 -14.49 9.52 8.35
C ILE A 179 -14.41 10.42 7.10
N PRO A 180 -14.18 11.75 7.21
CA PRO A 180 -13.99 12.63 6.04
C PRO A 180 -12.87 12.16 5.10
N GLU A 181 -11.72 11.79 5.67
CA GLU A 181 -10.59 11.23 4.93
C GLU A 181 -10.92 9.86 4.29
N MET A 182 -11.58 8.94 5.01
CA MET A 182 -11.99 7.65 4.47
C MET A 182 -13.00 7.79 3.32
N LYS A 183 -13.95 8.75 3.39
CA LYS A 183 -14.86 9.08 2.28
C LYS A 183 -14.09 9.53 1.02
N THR A 184 -12.98 10.27 1.18
CA THR A 184 -12.12 10.63 0.04
C THR A 184 -11.25 9.48 -0.49
N ILE A 185 -10.81 8.57 0.38
CA ILE A 185 -10.05 7.37 -0.03
C ILE A 185 -10.95 6.38 -0.79
N LEU A 186 -12.19 6.18 -0.34
CA LEU A 186 -13.15 5.27 -0.98
C LEU A 186 -13.73 5.86 -2.28
N ARG A 187 -13.79 7.20 -2.44
CA ARG A 187 -13.94 7.88 -3.74
C ARG A 187 -12.66 7.85 -4.61
N GLY A 188 -11.65 7.06 -4.26
CA GLY A 188 -10.48 6.73 -5.10
C GLY A 188 -9.19 7.51 -4.80
N VAL A 189 -9.21 8.54 -3.93
CA VAL A 189 -8.04 9.42 -3.75
C VAL A 189 -7.14 8.94 -2.61
N VAL A 190 -6.01 8.32 -2.98
CA VAL A 190 -5.04 7.74 -2.05
C VAL A 190 -4.25 8.82 -1.29
N LEU A 191 -4.62 9.06 -0.03
CA LEU A 191 -3.87 9.90 0.90
C LEU A 191 -2.57 9.19 1.36
N LYS A 192 -1.41 9.81 1.11
CA LYS A 192 -0.10 9.32 1.56
C LYS A 192 -0.04 9.23 3.10
N GLU A 193 0.67 8.21 3.60
CA GLU A 193 0.96 7.93 5.02
C GLU A 193 -0.25 7.78 5.99
N TYR A 194 -1.48 8.04 5.55
CA TYR A 194 -2.69 7.98 6.36
C TYR A 194 -2.93 6.59 6.96
N LEU A 195 -2.88 5.55 6.12
CA LEU A 195 -3.13 4.15 6.46
C LEU A 195 -1.82 3.42 6.86
N THR A 196 -1.22 3.79 8.00
CA THR A 196 0.07 3.27 8.48
C THR A 196 0.05 2.79 9.93
N GLY A 197 0.92 1.83 10.29
CA GLY A 197 1.00 1.31 11.67
C GLY A 197 1.40 2.37 12.72
N LYS A 198 2.00 3.50 12.29
CA LYS A 198 2.25 4.64 13.18
C LYS A 198 0.96 5.40 13.52
N THR A 199 0.10 5.67 12.53
CA THR A 199 -1.19 6.32 12.79
C THR A 199 -2.10 5.46 13.64
N LEU A 200 -2.03 4.12 13.53
CA LEU A 200 -2.77 3.19 14.40
C LEU A 200 -2.47 3.42 15.89
N ILE A 201 -1.19 3.34 16.26
CA ILE A 201 -0.74 3.48 17.66
C ILE A 201 -1.02 4.89 18.18
N ALA A 202 -0.71 5.92 17.39
CA ALA A 202 -0.99 7.31 17.72
C ALA A 202 -2.49 7.55 17.97
N LYS A 203 -3.35 6.99 17.12
CA LYS A 203 -4.80 7.22 17.18
C LYS A 203 -5.48 6.44 18.30
N ALA A 204 -5.09 5.18 18.54
CA ALA A 204 -5.64 4.38 19.62
C ALA A 204 -5.32 4.99 21.00
N VAL A 205 -4.03 5.19 21.32
CA VAL A 205 -3.61 5.73 22.63
C VAL A 205 -4.12 7.16 22.84
N GLY A 206 -4.06 8.00 21.79
CA GLY A 206 -4.62 9.35 21.84
C GLY A 206 -6.12 9.36 22.14
N LEU A 207 -6.89 8.47 21.51
CA LEU A 207 -8.35 8.39 21.71
C LEU A 207 -8.71 7.87 23.12
N THR A 208 -8.00 6.85 23.61
CA THR A 208 -8.18 6.35 24.99
C THR A 208 -7.93 7.46 26.02
N ALA A 209 -6.86 8.26 25.86
CA ALA A 209 -6.60 9.41 26.74
C ALA A 209 -7.66 10.52 26.57
N THR A 210 -8.06 10.84 25.33
CA THR A 210 -9.09 11.86 25.05
C THR A 210 -10.45 11.50 25.65
N LEU A 211 -10.88 10.24 25.62
CA LEU A 211 -12.18 9.82 26.19
C LEU A 211 -12.09 9.47 27.69
N GLY A 212 -10.93 8.99 28.14
CA GLY A 212 -10.61 8.84 29.57
C GLY A 212 -10.58 10.17 30.34
N SER A 213 -10.45 11.29 29.64
CA SER A 213 -10.54 12.64 30.22
C SER A 213 -11.98 13.08 30.56
N GLY A 214 -13.02 12.39 30.05
CA GLY A 214 -14.43 12.77 30.23
C GLY A 214 -14.92 13.91 29.33
N MET A 215 -14.11 14.39 28.39
CA MET A 215 -14.52 15.43 27.41
C MET A 215 -15.74 14.99 26.58
N PRO A 216 -16.62 15.92 26.15
CA PRO A 216 -17.83 15.62 25.37
C PRO A 216 -17.48 15.26 23.91
N LEU A 217 -16.99 14.04 23.71
CA LEU A 217 -16.46 13.46 22.47
C LEU A 217 -16.84 11.96 22.39
N GLY A 218 -16.73 11.34 21.21
CA GLY A 218 -16.97 9.89 21.00
C GLY A 218 -15.83 9.15 20.28
N LYS A 219 -15.86 7.80 20.28
CA LYS A 219 -14.82 6.96 19.65
C LYS A 219 -15.03 6.70 18.15
N GLU A 220 -16.28 6.80 17.70
CA GLU A 220 -16.80 6.30 16.41
C GLU A 220 -15.91 6.56 15.18
N GLY A 221 -15.82 7.82 14.76
CA GLY A 221 -15.06 8.20 13.55
C GLY A 221 -13.58 7.84 13.63
N PRO A 222 -12.89 8.15 14.75
CA PRO A 222 -11.55 7.66 15.00
C PRO A 222 -11.38 6.15 14.87
N PHE A 223 -12.35 5.36 15.33
CA PHE A 223 -12.32 3.91 15.30
C PHE A 223 -12.58 3.32 13.91
N VAL A 224 -13.42 3.94 13.09
CA VAL A 224 -13.57 3.63 11.64
C VAL A 224 -12.23 3.76 10.91
N HIS A 225 -11.42 4.79 11.26
CA HIS A 225 -10.06 4.90 10.71
C HIS A 225 -9.11 3.82 11.27
N ILE A 226 -9.16 3.50 12.57
CA ILE A 226 -8.39 2.41 13.18
C ILE A 226 -8.66 1.08 12.45
N ALA A 227 -9.94 0.74 12.20
CA ALA A 227 -10.33 -0.45 11.44
C ALA A 227 -9.77 -0.47 10.00
N SER A 228 -9.84 0.67 9.32
CA SER A 228 -9.30 0.86 7.97
C SER A 228 -7.76 0.67 7.93
N ILE A 229 -7.05 1.12 8.96
CA ILE A 229 -5.60 0.88 9.09
C ILE A 229 -5.33 -0.61 9.37
N VAL A 230 -6.06 -1.24 10.30
CA VAL A 230 -5.89 -2.67 10.62
C VAL A 230 -6.12 -3.54 9.39
N ALA A 231 -7.18 -3.30 8.61
CA ALA A 231 -7.41 -3.99 7.34
C ALA A 231 -6.27 -3.74 6.35
N THR A 232 -5.77 -2.51 6.22
CA THR A 232 -4.61 -2.21 5.37
C THR A 232 -3.33 -2.94 5.82
N LEU A 233 -3.10 -3.07 7.11
CA LEU A 233 -1.96 -3.80 7.67
C LEU A 233 -2.12 -5.32 7.48
N LEU A 234 -3.32 -5.85 7.64
CA LEU A 234 -3.65 -7.25 7.41
C LEU A 234 -3.50 -7.61 5.92
N THR A 235 -3.95 -6.74 5.01
CA THR A 235 -3.73 -6.91 3.56
C THR A 235 -2.24 -6.91 3.24
N LYS A 236 -1.47 -5.97 3.82
CA LYS A 236 0.00 -5.92 3.68
C LYS A 236 0.73 -7.10 4.35
N LEU A 237 0.08 -7.83 5.26
CA LEU A 237 0.57 -9.08 5.82
C LEU A 237 0.34 -10.21 4.82
N VAL A 238 -0.89 -10.38 4.33
CA VAL A 238 -1.31 -11.42 3.36
C VAL A 238 -0.56 -11.28 2.03
N THR A 239 -0.39 -10.07 1.49
CA THR A 239 0.40 -9.83 0.25
C THR A 239 1.86 -10.28 0.38
N SER A 240 2.42 -10.26 1.60
CA SER A 240 3.79 -10.75 1.86
C SER A 240 3.90 -12.28 1.87
N PHE A 241 2.77 -13.00 1.85
CA PHE A 241 2.69 -14.46 1.70
C PHE A 241 2.19 -14.89 0.31
N GLN A 242 1.34 -14.09 -0.32
CA GLN A 242 0.66 -14.36 -1.58
C GLN A 242 0.89 -13.21 -2.58
N GLY A 243 1.73 -13.43 -3.59
CA GLY A 243 2.07 -12.41 -4.60
C GLY A 243 0.93 -11.97 -5.53
N ILE A 244 -0.27 -12.52 -5.35
CA ILE A 244 -1.47 -12.30 -6.18
C ILE A 244 -2.30 -11.09 -5.68
N TYR A 245 -2.04 -10.58 -4.48
CA TYR A 245 -2.89 -9.61 -3.77
C TYR A 245 -2.66 -8.12 -4.15
N ALA A 246 -2.27 -7.83 -5.40
CA ALA A 246 -1.83 -6.49 -5.82
C ALA A 246 -2.96 -5.52 -6.24
N ASN A 247 -4.20 -5.98 -6.44
CA ASN A 247 -5.26 -5.19 -7.08
C ASN A 247 -5.80 -4.05 -6.18
N GLU A 248 -5.66 -2.79 -6.64
CA GLU A 248 -6.18 -1.59 -5.95
C GLU A 248 -7.70 -1.67 -5.70
N SER A 249 -8.47 -2.24 -6.64
CA SER A 249 -9.92 -2.44 -6.49
C SER A 249 -10.28 -3.31 -5.28
N ARG A 250 -9.60 -4.45 -5.12
CA ARG A 250 -9.79 -5.36 -3.97
C ARG A 250 -9.38 -4.69 -2.66
N GLN A 251 -8.36 -3.83 -2.66
CA GLN A 251 -8.01 -3.05 -1.47
C GLN A 251 -9.16 -2.10 -1.08
N SER A 252 -9.82 -1.44 -2.04
CA SER A 252 -11.00 -0.61 -1.77
C SER A 252 -12.17 -1.43 -1.21
N GLU A 253 -12.46 -2.62 -1.76
CA GLU A 253 -13.48 -3.55 -1.23
C GLU A 253 -13.21 -3.95 0.23
N MET A 254 -11.95 -4.20 0.60
CA MET A 254 -11.58 -4.53 1.99
C MET A 254 -11.63 -3.32 2.92
N LEU A 255 -11.31 -2.12 2.44
CA LEU A 255 -11.47 -0.87 3.21
C LEU A 255 -12.95 -0.57 3.49
N ALA A 256 -13.83 -0.79 2.51
CA ALA A 256 -15.27 -0.64 2.67
C ALA A 256 -15.83 -1.58 3.76
N ALA A 257 -15.43 -2.86 3.74
CA ALA A 257 -15.79 -3.80 4.80
C ALA A 257 -15.20 -3.41 6.17
N ALA A 258 -13.97 -2.88 6.20
CA ALA A 258 -13.31 -2.42 7.43
C ALA A 258 -14.02 -1.22 8.07
N CYS A 259 -14.56 -0.28 7.28
CA CYS A 259 -15.37 0.81 7.79
C CYS A 259 -16.59 0.27 8.55
N ALA A 260 -17.35 -0.66 7.96
CA ALA A 260 -18.51 -1.30 8.60
C ALA A 260 -18.15 -2.01 9.91
N VAL A 261 -17.06 -2.78 9.93
CA VAL A 261 -16.53 -3.42 11.16
C VAL A 261 -16.21 -2.39 12.24
N GLY A 262 -15.60 -1.26 11.88
CA GLY A 262 -15.26 -0.20 12.82
C GLY A 262 -16.49 0.36 13.54
N VAL A 263 -17.57 0.62 12.80
CA VAL A 263 -18.84 1.12 13.37
C VAL A 263 -19.50 0.04 14.24
N ALA A 264 -19.61 -1.19 13.72
CA ALA A 264 -20.25 -2.30 14.42
C ALA A 264 -19.56 -2.67 15.75
N CYS A 265 -18.23 -2.66 15.78
CA CYS A 265 -17.45 -2.92 17.00
C CYS A 265 -17.49 -1.78 18.03
N CYS A 266 -18.03 -0.60 17.71
CA CYS A 266 -18.20 0.49 18.68
C CYS A 266 -19.57 0.48 19.35
N PHE A 267 -20.64 0.28 18.56
CA PHE A 267 -22.02 0.24 19.05
C PHE A 267 -22.51 -1.15 19.46
N GLY A 268 -21.80 -2.22 19.07
CA GLY A 268 -22.32 -3.59 19.16
C GLY A 268 -23.47 -3.86 18.18
N SER A 269 -23.57 -3.07 17.11
CA SER A 269 -24.67 -2.99 16.13
C SER A 269 -24.16 -3.44 14.75
N PRO A 270 -24.30 -4.73 14.38
CA PRO A 270 -23.80 -5.24 13.10
C PRO A 270 -24.61 -4.81 11.88
N ILE A 271 -25.96 -4.71 11.96
CA ILE A 271 -26.77 -4.27 10.82
C ILE A 271 -26.64 -2.75 10.64
N GLY A 272 -26.87 -2.00 11.72
CA GLY A 272 -26.79 -0.54 11.72
C GLY A 272 -25.40 -0.02 11.34
N GLY A 273 -24.33 -0.68 11.82
CA GLY A 273 -22.95 -0.32 11.48
C GLY A 273 -22.58 -0.50 10.00
N VAL A 274 -23.15 -1.51 9.33
CA VAL A 274 -22.96 -1.72 7.88
C VAL A 274 -23.73 -0.67 7.09
N LEU A 275 -24.99 -0.41 7.43
CA LEU A 275 -25.82 0.59 6.76
C LEU A 275 -25.20 2.00 6.89
N PHE A 276 -24.76 2.39 8.08
CA PHE A 276 -24.07 3.66 8.31
C PHE A 276 -22.77 3.78 7.51
N SER A 277 -22.01 2.69 7.39
CA SER A 277 -20.82 2.68 6.53
C SER A 277 -21.16 2.88 5.05
N ILE A 278 -22.29 2.37 4.57
CA ILE A 278 -22.74 2.57 3.18
C ILE A 278 -23.16 4.02 2.96
N GLU A 279 -24.09 4.52 3.78
CA GLU A 279 -24.66 5.88 3.68
C GLU A 279 -23.58 6.97 3.77
N VAL A 280 -22.58 6.81 4.64
CA VAL A 280 -21.57 7.85 4.88
C VAL A 280 -20.40 7.80 3.89
N THR A 281 -19.97 6.62 3.43
CA THR A 281 -18.67 6.49 2.73
C THR A 281 -18.75 6.52 1.20
N SER A 282 -19.88 6.18 0.58
CA SER A 282 -19.96 5.93 -0.86
C SER A 282 -21.33 6.26 -1.46
N VAL A 283 -21.35 6.80 -2.69
CA VAL A 283 -22.61 7.00 -3.45
C VAL A 283 -23.07 5.70 -4.12
N TYR A 284 -22.11 4.89 -4.59
CA TYR A 284 -22.35 3.60 -5.22
C TYR A 284 -21.63 2.52 -4.42
N PHE A 285 -22.34 1.45 -4.06
CA PHE A 285 -21.81 0.37 -3.22
C PHE A 285 -22.19 -0.99 -3.78
N ALA A 286 -21.19 -1.87 -3.98
CA ALA A 286 -21.43 -3.21 -4.51
C ALA A 286 -22.04 -4.12 -3.42
N VAL A 287 -23.12 -4.83 -3.75
CA VAL A 287 -23.81 -5.77 -2.83
C VAL A 287 -22.86 -6.87 -2.30
N ARG A 288 -21.83 -7.25 -3.07
CA ARG A 288 -20.74 -8.13 -2.61
C ARG A 288 -20.00 -7.59 -1.38
N ASN A 289 -19.81 -6.27 -1.31
CA ASN A 289 -19.14 -5.61 -0.18
C ASN A 289 -20.07 -5.48 1.03
N TYR A 290 -21.39 -5.42 0.83
CA TYR A 290 -22.38 -5.48 1.91
C TYR A 290 -22.25 -6.81 2.66
N TRP A 291 -22.31 -7.94 1.94
CA TRP A 291 -22.18 -9.27 2.56
C TRP A 291 -20.83 -9.48 3.27
N ARG A 292 -19.73 -9.01 2.67
CA ARG A 292 -18.40 -9.05 3.29
C ARG A 292 -18.31 -8.20 4.56
N GLY A 293 -18.83 -6.97 4.51
CA GLY A 293 -18.87 -6.06 5.66
C GLY A 293 -19.77 -6.58 6.77
N PHE A 294 -20.95 -7.10 6.43
CA PHE A 294 -21.91 -7.68 7.38
C PHE A 294 -21.35 -8.91 8.10
N PHE A 295 -20.76 -9.86 7.36
CA PHE A 295 -20.12 -11.03 7.97
C PHE A 295 -19.01 -10.61 8.96
N ALA A 296 -18.12 -9.70 8.57
CA ALA A 296 -17.06 -9.20 9.42
C ALA A 296 -17.59 -8.42 10.65
N ALA A 297 -18.65 -7.63 10.46
CA ALA A 297 -19.32 -6.87 11.52
C ALA A 297 -20.01 -7.78 12.54
N VAL A 298 -20.67 -8.85 12.10
CA VAL A 298 -21.25 -9.88 13.00
C VAL A 298 -20.15 -10.59 13.79
N CYS A 299 -19.04 -10.99 13.15
CA CYS A 299 -17.89 -11.56 13.87
C CYS A 299 -17.34 -10.59 14.93
N GLY A 300 -17.18 -9.31 14.58
CA GLY A 300 -16.69 -8.28 15.51
C GLY A 300 -17.64 -8.01 16.69
N ALA A 301 -18.92 -7.81 16.41
CA ALA A 301 -19.93 -7.56 17.44
C ALA A 301 -20.11 -8.76 18.39
N MET A 302 -20.11 -9.99 17.86
CA MET A 302 -20.21 -11.21 18.67
C MET A 302 -19.00 -11.37 19.62
N ILE A 303 -17.78 -11.23 19.10
CA ILE A 303 -16.56 -11.32 19.92
C ILE A 303 -16.52 -10.20 20.98
N PHE A 304 -16.96 -8.99 20.66
CA PHE A 304 -17.02 -7.88 21.63
C PHE A 304 -17.98 -8.17 22.79
N ARG A 305 -19.18 -8.70 22.51
CA ARG A 305 -20.14 -9.10 23.56
C ARG A 305 -19.63 -10.31 24.36
N LEU A 306 -19.00 -11.28 23.72
CA LEU A 306 -18.39 -12.45 24.39
C LEU A 306 -17.27 -12.04 25.36
N LEU A 307 -16.36 -11.16 24.93
CA LEU A 307 -15.30 -10.60 25.79
C LEU A 307 -15.87 -9.82 26.98
N SER A 308 -17.01 -9.16 26.80
CA SER A 308 -17.68 -8.41 27.87
C SER A 308 -18.25 -9.35 28.95
N ILE A 309 -18.71 -10.54 28.59
CA ILE A 309 -19.10 -11.58 29.56
C ILE A 309 -17.88 -12.11 30.33
N TRP A 310 -16.78 -12.40 29.62
CA TRP A 310 -15.58 -13.00 30.23
C TRP A 310 -14.75 -12.06 31.13
N PHE A 311 -14.88 -10.73 30.98
CA PHE A 311 -13.99 -9.76 31.62
C PHE A 311 -14.71 -8.55 32.27
N LYS A 312 -16.05 -8.48 32.23
CA LYS A 312 -16.84 -7.44 32.93
C LYS A 312 -18.02 -8.01 33.73
N ASP A 313 -18.05 -9.33 33.94
CA ASP A 313 -19.08 -10.06 34.71
C ASP A 313 -20.52 -9.85 34.24
N ASN A 314 -20.72 -9.44 32.97
CA ASN A 314 -22.04 -9.35 32.35
C ASN A 314 -22.68 -10.75 32.27
N THR A 315 -23.88 -10.92 32.82
CA THR A 315 -24.53 -12.23 32.95
C THR A 315 -24.95 -12.86 31.60
N THR A 316 -25.22 -12.05 30.58
CA THR A 316 -25.74 -12.50 29.26
C THR A 316 -25.32 -11.56 28.11
N ILE A 317 -25.60 -11.95 26.86
CA ILE A 317 -25.29 -11.21 25.62
C ILE A 317 -26.30 -10.05 25.42
N ILE A 318 -26.34 -9.10 26.35
CA ILE A 318 -27.22 -7.92 26.30
C ILE A 318 -26.79 -6.88 25.26
N ALA A 319 -27.69 -5.95 24.94
CA ALA A 319 -27.41 -4.74 24.17
C ALA A 319 -26.69 -3.68 25.05
N VAL A 320 -26.15 -2.62 24.43
CA VAL A 320 -25.29 -1.63 25.13
C VAL A 320 -26.07 -0.71 26.07
N PHE A 321 -27.33 -0.42 25.77
CA PHE A 321 -28.23 0.41 26.58
C PHE A 321 -29.61 -0.26 26.66
N LEU A 322 -29.69 -1.45 27.25
CA LEU A 322 -30.90 -2.28 27.28
C LEU A 322 -32.11 -1.51 27.85
N THR A 323 -33.15 -1.30 27.03
CA THR A 323 -34.39 -0.63 27.46
C THR A 323 -35.47 -1.63 27.85
N GLY A 324 -36.31 -1.25 28.82
CA GLY A 324 -37.45 -2.03 29.31
C GLY A 324 -38.80 -1.39 28.98
N PHE A 325 -39.04 -1.01 27.72
CA PHE A 325 -40.34 -0.49 27.28
C PHE A 325 -41.38 -1.61 27.15
N LYS A 326 -42.64 -1.30 27.45
CA LYS A 326 -43.80 -2.18 27.24
C LYS A 326 -43.95 -2.54 25.75
N MET A 327 -44.35 -3.77 25.47
CA MET A 327 -44.46 -4.31 24.10
C MET A 327 -45.88 -4.19 23.52
N ASP A 328 -46.91 -4.36 24.35
CA ASP A 328 -48.30 -4.56 23.89
C ASP A 328 -48.93 -3.29 23.35
N PHE A 329 -48.69 -2.16 24.02
CA PHE A 329 -49.09 -0.81 23.61
C PHE A 329 -47.89 0.14 23.89
N PRO A 330 -46.96 0.30 22.92
CA PRO A 330 -45.72 1.05 23.14
C PRO A 330 -45.86 2.57 22.97
N TYR A 331 -46.81 3.01 22.13
CA TYR A 331 -47.20 4.40 21.87
C TYR A 331 -48.58 4.41 21.19
N ASP A 332 -49.37 5.45 21.39
CA ASP A 332 -50.64 5.66 20.71
C ASP A 332 -50.48 6.33 19.33
N PRO A 333 -51.39 6.11 18.37
CA PRO A 333 -51.31 6.74 17.04
C PRO A 333 -51.31 8.28 17.06
N GLN A 334 -51.81 8.89 18.14
CA GLN A 334 -51.79 10.34 18.34
C GLN A 334 -50.38 10.87 18.66
N GLU A 335 -49.54 10.07 19.33
CA GLU A 335 -48.16 10.45 19.68
C GLU A 335 -47.27 10.57 18.44
N LEU A 336 -47.62 9.91 17.32
CA LEU A 336 -46.92 10.02 16.02
C LEU A 336 -46.80 11.47 15.53
N PHE A 337 -47.78 12.33 15.82
CA PHE A 337 -47.70 13.76 15.51
C PHE A 337 -46.61 14.46 16.34
N VAL A 338 -46.48 14.11 17.63
CA VAL A 338 -45.46 14.67 18.52
C VAL A 338 -44.07 14.15 18.13
N PHE A 339 -43.93 12.88 17.78
CA PHE A 339 -42.68 12.32 17.25
C PHE A 339 -42.27 12.96 15.92
N ALA A 340 -43.22 13.27 15.03
CA ALA A 340 -42.95 14.04 13.81
C ALA A 340 -42.45 15.47 14.12
N MET A 341 -43.06 16.16 15.10
CA MET A 341 -42.61 17.49 15.55
C MET A 341 -41.23 17.46 16.21
N ILE A 342 -40.87 16.40 16.95
CA ILE A 342 -39.49 16.17 17.43
C ILE A 342 -38.55 16.08 16.22
N GLY A 343 -38.93 15.36 15.16
CA GLY A 343 -38.19 15.33 13.90
C GLY A 343 -37.93 16.73 13.32
N VAL A 344 -38.93 17.61 13.30
CA VAL A 344 -38.80 19.00 12.82
C VAL A 344 -37.77 19.78 13.63
N PHE A 345 -37.90 19.81 14.97
CA PHE A 345 -36.99 20.55 15.83
C PHE A 345 -35.57 19.96 15.85
N CYS A 346 -35.44 18.62 15.81
CA CYS A 346 -34.15 17.95 15.67
C CYS A 346 -33.46 18.26 14.34
N GLY A 347 -34.20 18.38 13.23
CA GLY A 347 -33.66 18.74 11.92
C GLY A 347 -33.12 20.17 11.90
N MET A 348 -33.90 21.13 12.41
CA MET A 348 -33.47 22.52 12.56
C MET A 348 -32.27 22.65 13.51
N GLY A 349 -32.29 21.96 14.65
CA GLY A 349 -31.20 21.95 15.63
C GLY A 349 -29.91 21.31 15.10
N GLY A 350 -30.02 20.23 14.32
CA GLY A 350 -28.89 19.59 13.65
C GLY A 350 -28.25 20.46 12.57
N ALA A 351 -29.07 21.13 11.76
CA ALA A 351 -28.59 22.13 10.79
C ALA A 351 -27.87 23.29 11.50
N LEU A 352 -28.46 23.82 12.59
CA LEU A 352 -27.85 24.87 13.40
C LEU A 352 -26.51 24.42 14.02
N TYR A 353 -26.42 23.19 14.52
CA TYR A 353 -25.19 22.60 15.05
C TYR A 353 -24.07 22.58 14.00
N VAL A 354 -24.35 22.07 12.79
CA VAL A 354 -23.36 22.02 11.71
C VAL A 354 -22.97 23.41 11.22
N TYR A 355 -23.92 24.35 11.13
CA TYR A 355 -23.66 25.75 10.78
C TYR A 355 -22.74 26.43 11.79
N LEU A 356 -23.04 26.33 13.09
CA LEU A 356 -22.24 26.93 14.16
C LEU A 356 -20.83 26.32 14.24
N HIS A 357 -20.71 24.99 14.14
CA HIS A 357 -19.42 24.32 14.04
C HIS A 357 -18.60 24.81 12.82
N ARG A 358 -19.24 24.92 11.64
CA ARG A 358 -18.60 25.46 10.43
C ARG A 358 -18.10 26.89 10.64
N CYS A 359 -18.95 27.77 11.16
CA CYS A 359 -18.62 29.18 11.40
C CYS A 359 -17.51 29.35 12.46
N TYR A 360 -17.53 28.58 13.55
CA TYR A 360 -16.48 28.62 14.57
C TYR A 360 -15.11 28.19 14.02
N VAL A 361 -15.05 27.07 13.27
CA VAL A 361 -13.80 26.60 12.64
C VAL A 361 -13.29 27.57 11.57
N LEU A 362 -14.18 28.17 10.78
CA LEU A 362 -13.79 29.19 9.79
C LEU A 362 -13.30 30.48 10.45
N TRP A 363 -13.95 30.94 11.53
CA TRP A 363 -13.52 32.11 12.31
C TRP A 363 -12.12 31.92 12.91
N MET A 364 -11.86 30.77 13.52
CA MET A 364 -10.54 30.41 14.08
C MET A 364 -9.43 30.51 13.03
N ARG A 365 -9.71 30.03 11.80
CA ARG A 365 -8.77 30.05 10.66
C ARG A 365 -8.64 31.42 9.98
N ARG A 366 -9.72 32.21 9.92
CA ARG A 366 -9.72 33.57 9.35
C ARG A 366 -8.79 34.50 10.12
N ASN A 367 -8.73 34.33 11.44
CA ASN A 367 -7.90 35.13 12.33
C ASN A 367 -6.40 34.75 12.20
N LYS A 368 -5.73 35.24 11.14
CA LYS A 368 -4.30 34.99 10.85
C LYS A 368 -3.38 35.17 12.08
N LYS A 369 -3.62 36.22 12.90
CA LYS A 369 -2.86 36.48 14.15
C LYS A 369 -3.02 35.32 15.17
N LEU A 370 -4.25 34.89 15.43
CA LEU A 370 -4.56 33.76 16.33
C LEU A 370 -3.96 32.46 15.79
N THR A 371 -4.16 32.17 14.50
CA THR A 371 -3.59 30.96 13.86
C THR A 371 -2.06 30.93 13.98
N LYS A 372 -1.36 32.04 13.72
CA LYS A 372 0.12 32.12 13.86
C LYS A 372 0.59 31.94 15.31
N PHE A 373 -0.15 32.48 16.28
CA PHE A 373 0.12 32.26 17.71
C PHE A 373 -0.08 30.80 18.13
N LEU A 374 -1.20 30.19 17.73
CA LEU A 374 -1.52 28.79 18.05
C LEU A 374 -0.62 27.78 17.31
N GLN A 375 -0.10 28.13 16.13
CA GLN A 375 0.92 27.33 15.46
C GLN A 375 2.28 27.38 16.20
N LYS A 376 2.65 28.53 16.76
CA LYS A 376 3.86 28.67 17.58
C LYS A 376 3.73 27.91 18.91
N ASN A 377 2.61 28.11 19.60
CA ASN A 377 2.38 27.61 20.96
C ASN A 377 1.29 26.51 20.97
N ARG A 378 1.56 25.40 20.27
CA ARG A 378 0.56 24.37 19.91
C ARG A 378 -0.20 23.73 21.08
N PHE A 379 0.39 23.70 22.27
CA PHE A 379 -0.23 23.17 23.49
C PHE A 379 -1.19 24.14 24.20
N ILE A 380 -1.13 25.44 23.92
CA ILE A 380 -1.99 26.44 24.62
C ILE A 380 -3.47 26.27 24.25
N TYR A 381 -3.80 25.93 23.00
CA TYR A 381 -5.21 25.75 22.61
C TYR A 381 -5.85 24.50 23.26
N PRO A 382 -5.24 23.30 23.23
CA PRO A 382 -5.71 22.16 24.02
C PRO A 382 -5.82 22.47 25.52
N PHE A 383 -4.82 23.13 26.11
CA PHE A 383 -4.84 23.51 27.52
C PHE A 383 -6.03 24.41 27.86
N LEU A 384 -6.18 25.54 27.17
CA LEU A 384 -7.23 26.52 27.46
C LEU A 384 -8.63 25.94 27.23
N VAL A 385 -8.84 25.18 26.15
CA VAL A 385 -10.14 24.55 25.86
C VAL A 385 -10.48 23.47 26.88
N SER A 386 -9.54 22.58 27.21
CA SER A 386 -9.78 21.52 28.21
C SER A 386 -9.98 22.09 29.62
N LEU A 387 -9.28 23.17 29.97
CA LEU A 387 -9.50 23.91 31.23
C LEU A 387 -10.93 24.46 31.27
N VAL A 388 -11.34 25.25 30.26
CA VAL A 388 -12.68 25.86 30.21
C VAL A 388 -13.80 24.81 30.26
N ILE A 389 -13.69 23.72 29.48
CA ILE A 389 -14.68 22.62 29.50
C ILE A 389 -14.73 21.96 30.88
N SER A 390 -13.58 21.71 31.52
CA SER A 390 -13.52 21.05 32.84
C SER A 390 -14.07 21.95 33.95
N SER A 391 -13.78 23.26 33.92
CA SER A 391 -14.30 24.25 34.86
C SER A 391 -15.82 24.40 34.78
N ILE A 392 -16.39 24.47 33.56
CA ILE A 392 -17.85 24.52 33.36
C ILE A 392 -18.50 23.19 33.78
N SER A 393 -17.79 22.07 33.63
CA SER A 393 -18.29 20.74 34.01
C SER A 393 -18.07 20.38 35.49
N PHE A 394 -17.58 21.30 36.33
CA PHE A 394 -17.29 21.04 37.75
C PHE A 394 -18.60 20.79 38.55
N PRO A 395 -18.79 19.63 39.22
CA PRO A 395 -20.10 19.25 39.76
C PRO A 395 -20.66 20.20 40.83
N PRO A 396 -19.89 20.74 41.79
CA PRO A 396 -20.40 21.74 42.73
C PRO A 396 -20.70 23.12 42.11
N GLY A 397 -20.29 23.36 40.86
CA GLY A 397 -20.58 24.58 40.10
C GLY A 397 -21.74 24.37 39.12
N LEU A 398 -21.54 24.78 37.87
CA LEU A 398 -22.53 24.60 36.80
C LEU A 398 -22.82 23.12 36.50
N GLY A 399 -21.93 22.19 36.88
CA GLY A 399 -22.10 20.76 36.68
C GLY A 399 -23.28 20.15 37.44
N LYS A 400 -23.75 20.76 38.55
CA LYS A 400 -24.91 20.30 39.33
C LYS A 400 -26.17 20.21 38.47
N TYR A 401 -26.35 21.18 37.57
CA TYR A 401 -27.50 21.26 36.67
C TYR A 401 -27.38 20.34 35.44
N ALA A 402 -26.24 19.65 35.27
CA ALA A 402 -25.93 18.85 34.09
C ALA A 402 -25.42 17.42 34.42
N ALA A 403 -25.68 16.93 35.64
CA ALA A 403 -25.34 15.59 36.11
C ALA A 403 -23.90 15.13 35.80
N THR A 404 -22.92 16.05 35.90
CA THR A 404 -21.56 15.84 35.37
C THR A 404 -20.69 14.90 36.20
N ASP A 405 -21.15 14.52 37.38
CA ASP A 405 -20.62 13.48 38.26
C ASP A 405 -20.90 12.06 37.74
N ILE A 406 -21.86 11.89 36.82
CA ILE A 406 -22.16 10.62 36.13
C ILE A 406 -21.28 10.45 34.87
N GLY A 407 -20.84 9.22 34.60
CA GLY A 407 -20.13 8.86 33.36
C GLY A 407 -20.99 8.96 32.09
N THR A 408 -20.38 9.21 30.94
CA THR A 408 -21.08 9.51 29.67
C THR A 408 -22.03 8.42 29.18
N HIS A 409 -21.74 7.15 29.44
CA HIS A 409 -22.63 6.03 29.12
C HIS A 409 -23.85 5.98 30.05
N ALA A 410 -23.63 6.02 31.37
CA ALA A 410 -24.70 6.01 32.37
C ALA A 410 -25.64 7.22 32.24
N GLN A 411 -25.15 8.40 31.79
CA GLN A 411 -26.02 9.52 31.44
C GLN A 411 -27.03 9.19 30.32
N ILE A 412 -26.65 8.39 29.32
CA ILE A 412 -27.53 7.99 28.21
C ILE A 412 -28.51 6.91 28.67
N GLU A 413 -28.02 5.93 29.43
CA GLU A 413 -28.82 4.88 30.06
C GLU A 413 -29.92 5.46 30.96
N ILE A 414 -29.60 6.44 31.80
CA ILE A 414 -30.57 7.15 32.64
C ILE A 414 -31.57 7.94 31.79
N LEU A 415 -31.14 8.64 30.73
CA LEU A 415 -32.08 9.33 29.82
C LEU A 415 -33.07 8.36 29.14
N PHE A 416 -32.68 7.11 28.91
CA PHE A 416 -33.54 6.06 28.33
C PHE A 416 -34.37 5.27 29.37
N SER A 417 -34.34 5.66 30.65
CA SER A 417 -35.19 5.07 31.71
C SER A 417 -36.68 5.06 31.34
N ASN A 418 -37.38 3.99 31.70
CA ASN A 418 -38.79 3.76 31.39
C ASN A 418 -39.76 4.41 32.40
N TYR A 419 -39.32 4.71 33.62
CA TYR A 419 -40.06 5.52 34.60
C TYR A 419 -40.05 7.01 34.25
N THR A 420 -41.02 7.76 34.78
CA THR A 420 -41.20 9.22 34.62
C THR A 420 -40.48 9.97 35.75
N TRP A 421 -39.73 11.04 35.43
CA TRP A 421 -38.96 11.81 36.44
C TRP A 421 -39.78 12.89 37.13
N THR A 422 -40.93 13.25 36.57
CA THR A 422 -41.83 14.30 37.09
C THR A 422 -42.92 13.76 38.04
N SER A 423 -42.93 12.44 38.29
CA SER A 423 -43.87 11.79 39.23
C SER A 423 -43.46 11.99 40.70
N SER A 424 -44.36 11.72 41.64
CA SER A 424 -44.08 11.96 43.07
C SER A 424 -43.00 11.00 43.61
N PRO A 425 -42.16 11.43 44.58
CA PRO A 425 -41.10 10.58 45.15
C PRO A 425 -41.60 9.25 45.70
N ASP A 426 -42.82 9.22 46.24
CA ASP A 426 -43.44 8.02 46.84
C ASP A 426 -43.84 6.94 45.82
N GLN A 427 -43.81 7.26 44.52
CA GLN A 427 -44.09 6.33 43.42
C GLN A 427 -42.83 5.72 42.80
N LEU A 428 -41.64 6.23 43.13
CA LEU A 428 -40.35 5.79 42.59
C LEU A 428 -39.69 4.80 43.55
N SER A 429 -39.06 3.76 43.01
CA SER A 429 -38.17 2.89 43.79
C SER A 429 -36.96 3.68 44.29
N VAL A 430 -36.32 3.21 45.38
CA VAL A 430 -35.17 3.87 46.02
C VAL A 430 -34.03 4.10 45.01
N ASP A 431 -33.78 3.13 44.13
CA ASP A 431 -32.75 3.21 43.09
C ASP A 431 -33.14 4.19 41.96
N GLU A 432 -34.42 4.21 41.57
CA GLU A 432 -34.94 5.13 40.56
C GLU A 432 -34.89 6.58 41.06
N TYR A 433 -35.28 6.82 42.31
CA TYR A 433 -35.14 8.12 42.96
C TYR A 433 -33.66 8.53 43.08
N ALA A 434 -32.75 7.59 43.37
CA ALA A 434 -31.32 7.87 43.39
C ALA A 434 -30.80 8.30 41.99
N HIS A 435 -31.32 7.73 40.90
CA HIS A 435 -31.00 8.17 39.54
C HIS A 435 -31.59 9.56 39.24
N VAL A 436 -32.87 9.79 39.52
CA VAL A 436 -33.57 11.09 39.32
C VAL A 436 -32.92 12.22 40.12
N LYS A 437 -32.41 11.95 41.33
CA LYS A 437 -31.74 12.93 42.20
C LYS A 437 -30.58 13.68 41.55
N HIS A 438 -29.90 13.10 40.54
CA HIS A 438 -28.82 13.77 39.81
C HIS A 438 -29.33 14.79 38.77
N TRP A 439 -30.63 14.77 38.47
CA TRP A 439 -31.30 15.66 37.49
C TRP A 439 -32.27 16.65 38.16
N ILE A 440 -32.41 16.60 39.48
CA ILE A 440 -33.18 17.54 40.30
C ILE A 440 -32.21 18.35 41.16
N THR A 441 -32.61 19.56 41.54
CA THR A 441 -31.87 20.40 42.49
C THR A 441 -32.85 21.19 43.33
N ASP A 442 -32.44 21.53 44.54
CA ASP A 442 -33.23 22.12 45.64
C ASP A 442 -33.99 23.41 45.25
N HIS A 443 -33.63 24.01 44.11
CA HIS A 443 -34.19 25.25 43.56
C HIS A 443 -34.56 25.14 42.06
N THR A 444 -34.39 23.98 41.40
CA THR A 444 -34.62 23.85 39.94
C THR A 444 -35.24 22.49 39.54
N ASN A 445 -36.32 22.59 38.77
CA ASN A 445 -37.08 21.45 38.24
C ASN A 445 -36.31 20.72 37.12
N VAL A 446 -36.66 19.45 36.89
CA VAL A 446 -36.15 18.56 35.82
C VAL A 446 -36.02 19.28 34.46
N PHE A 447 -37.05 20.00 34.03
CA PHE A 447 -37.07 20.74 32.77
C PHE A 447 -35.97 21.79 32.63
N ILE A 448 -35.64 22.50 33.73
CA ILE A 448 -34.59 23.53 33.75
C ILE A 448 -33.22 22.87 33.63
N ASN A 449 -32.98 21.80 34.40
CA ASN A 449 -31.72 21.09 34.42
C ASN A 449 -31.44 20.39 33.07
N LEU A 450 -32.44 19.71 32.49
CA LEU A 450 -32.33 19.17 31.12
C LEU A 450 -32.10 20.27 30.07
N SER A 451 -32.72 21.46 30.21
CA SER A 451 -32.49 22.57 29.28
C SER A 451 -31.06 23.12 29.36
N ILE A 452 -30.53 23.28 30.58
CA ILE A 452 -29.13 23.66 30.82
C ILE A 452 -28.19 22.59 30.24
N TYR A 453 -28.47 21.31 30.50
CA TYR A 453 -27.70 20.18 29.96
C TYR A 453 -27.64 20.15 28.44
N ILE A 454 -28.76 20.42 27.75
CA ILE A 454 -28.83 20.51 26.28
C ILE A 454 -27.92 21.63 25.79
N LEU A 455 -28.11 22.86 26.31
CA LEU A 455 -27.32 24.02 25.89
C LEU A 455 -25.82 23.83 26.16
N GLN A 456 -25.48 23.36 27.36
CA GLN A 456 -24.10 23.05 27.76
C GLN A 456 -23.49 21.98 26.86
N THR A 457 -24.16 20.85 26.65
CA THR A 457 -23.63 19.75 25.81
C THR A 457 -23.51 20.18 24.34
N PHE A 458 -24.48 20.95 23.82
CA PHE A 458 -24.46 21.50 22.46
C PHE A 458 -23.25 22.41 22.23
N PHE A 459 -23.04 23.43 23.07
CA PHE A 459 -21.93 24.37 22.87
C PHE A 459 -20.57 23.77 23.23
N LEU A 460 -20.44 23.00 24.33
CA LEU A 460 -19.17 22.41 24.71
C LEU A 460 -18.70 21.32 23.72
N SER A 461 -19.61 20.58 23.07
CA SER A 461 -19.22 19.59 22.06
C SER A 461 -18.72 20.23 20.76
N ILE A 462 -19.28 21.37 20.33
CA ILE A 462 -18.74 22.16 19.20
C ILE A 462 -17.30 22.61 19.50
N ILE A 463 -17.05 23.10 20.72
CA ILE A 463 -15.72 23.58 21.14
C ILE A 463 -14.74 22.42 21.38
N ALA A 464 -15.22 21.26 21.84
CA ALA A 464 -14.38 20.06 21.98
C ALA A 464 -14.01 19.44 20.63
N ALA A 465 -14.91 19.47 19.64
CA ALA A 465 -14.70 18.85 18.32
C ALA A 465 -13.53 19.49 17.54
N THR A 466 -13.17 20.74 17.83
CA THR A 466 -12.06 21.47 17.19
C THR A 466 -10.70 21.22 17.84
N LEU A 467 -10.63 20.47 18.95
CA LEU A 467 -9.37 20.07 19.57
C LEU A 467 -8.48 19.27 18.58
N PRO A 468 -7.16 19.50 18.56
CA PRO A 468 -6.23 18.80 17.66
C PRO A 468 -5.87 17.37 18.14
N VAL A 469 -6.87 16.63 18.60
CA VAL A 469 -6.83 15.25 19.11
C VAL A 469 -7.73 14.35 18.24
N PRO A 470 -7.68 13.01 18.32
CA PRO A 470 -8.69 12.15 17.68
C PRO A 470 -10.07 12.35 18.31
N THR A 471 -11.06 12.76 17.50
CA THR A 471 -12.42 13.14 17.96
C THR A 471 -13.52 12.51 17.11
N GLY A 472 -14.52 11.91 17.76
CA GLY A 472 -15.82 11.57 17.16
C GLY A 472 -16.92 12.51 17.64
N VAL A 473 -17.88 12.83 16.75
CA VAL A 473 -18.95 13.83 16.99
C VAL A 473 -20.30 13.18 17.37
N LEU A 474 -20.49 11.87 17.11
CA LEU A 474 -21.81 11.25 17.22
C LEU A 474 -22.33 11.17 18.66
N ILE A 475 -21.58 10.62 19.61
CA ILE A 475 -22.05 10.44 21.00
C ILE A 475 -22.50 11.79 21.63
N PRO A 476 -21.78 12.92 21.48
CA PRO A 476 -22.26 14.21 21.95
C PRO A 476 -23.59 14.67 21.32
N THR A 477 -23.77 14.50 20.01
CA THR A 477 -25.04 14.88 19.35
C THR A 477 -26.18 13.94 19.69
N PHE A 478 -25.87 12.65 19.90
CA PHE A 478 -26.78 11.65 20.42
C PHE A 478 -27.31 12.01 21.81
N LYS A 479 -26.43 12.47 22.72
CA LYS A 479 -26.81 12.97 24.06
C LYS A 479 -27.72 14.20 24.00
N VAL A 480 -27.42 15.16 23.10
CA VAL A 480 -28.26 16.34 22.89
C VAL A 480 -29.67 15.93 22.41
N GLY A 481 -29.75 15.02 21.44
CA GLY A 481 -31.01 14.47 20.97
C GLY A 481 -31.78 13.71 22.06
N ALA A 482 -31.08 12.88 22.85
CA ALA A 482 -31.67 12.10 23.94
C ALA A 482 -32.30 13.00 25.01
N ALA A 483 -31.59 14.05 25.43
CA ALA A 483 -32.10 15.01 26.40
C ALA A 483 -33.25 15.86 25.82
N PHE A 484 -33.20 16.26 24.55
CA PHE A 484 -34.31 16.98 23.91
C PHE A 484 -35.57 16.12 23.82
N GLY A 485 -35.43 14.86 23.38
CA GLY A 485 -36.52 13.89 23.40
C GLY A 485 -37.07 13.66 24.81
N ARG A 486 -36.19 13.57 25.82
CA ARG A 486 -36.60 13.42 27.22
C ARG A 486 -37.44 14.59 27.73
N ILE A 487 -37.05 15.84 27.43
CA ILE A 487 -37.85 17.03 27.77
C ILE A 487 -39.26 16.92 27.18
N VAL A 488 -39.38 16.57 25.90
CA VAL A 488 -40.70 16.47 25.25
C VAL A 488 -41.53 15.32 25.84
N GLY A 489 -40.91 14.20 26.18
CA GLY A 489 -41.59 13.08 26.86
C GLY A 489 -42.10 13.43 28.26
N GLU A 490 -41.29 14.08 29.10
CA GLU A 490 -41.72 14.55 30.43
C GLU A 490 -42.79 15.66 30.30
N ALA A 491 -42.71 16.52 29.29
CA ALA A 491 -43.73 17.55 29.04
C ALA A 491 -45.07 16.92 28.60
N MET A 492 -45.03 15.88 27.78
CA MET A 492 -46.21 15.10 27.41
C MET A 492 -46.86 14.42 28.62
N HIS A 493 -46.07 13.87 29.55
CA HIS A 493 -46.57 13.33 30.82
C HIS A 493 -47.25 14.42 31.68
N VAL A 494 -46.66 15.62 31.77
CA VAL A 494 -47.26 16.76 32.50
C VAL A 494 -48.56 17.26 31.85
N TRP A 495 -48.69 17.19 30.52
CA TRP A 495 -49.93 17.56 29.81
C TRP A 495 -51.01 16.47 29.86
N PHE A 496 -50.62 15.21 29.95
CA PHE A 496 -51.53 14.05 29.97
C PHE A 496 -51.16 13.07 31.11
N PRO A 497 -51.37 13.46 32.38
CA PRO A 497 -50.92 12.67 33.54
C PRO A 497 -51.63 11.32 33.69
N ASP A 498 -52.91 11.23 33.27
CA ASP A 498 -53.68 9.98 33.20
C ASP A 498 -53.34 9.13 31.95
N GLY A 499 -52.37 9.57 31.14
CA GLY A 499 -52.02 8.98 29.85
C GLY A 499 -52.96 9.37 28.71
N VAL A 500 -52.72 8.78 27.54
CA VAL A 500 -53.58 8.92 26.35
C VAL A 500 -54.67 7.84 26.40
N ARG A 501 -55.88 8.16 25.93
CA ARG A 501 -57.02 7.22 25.88
C ARG A 501 -57.30 6.77 24.46
N TYR A 502 -57.10 5.50 24.18
CA TYR A 502 -57.43 4.89 22.89
C TYR A 502 -58.05 3.49 23.08
N GLY A 503 -59.05 3.14 22.26
CA GLY A 503 -59.72 1.83 22.31
C GLY A 503 -60.40 1.46 23.63
N GLY A 504 -60.55 2.39 24.58
CA GLY A 504 -61.05 2.11 25.95
C GLY A 504 -59.95 1.79 26.98
N VAL A 505 -58.68 1.83 26.60
CA VAL A 505 -57.51 1.63 27.48
C VAL A 505 -56.80 2.98 27.68
N THR A 506 -56.16 3.16 28.85
CA THR A 506 -55.29 4.31 29.17
C THR A 506 -53.81 3.92 29.02
N SER A 507 -53.14 4.52 28.04
CA SER A 507 -51.71 4.35 27.77
C SER A 507 -50.89 5.36 28.56
N PHE A 508 -50.14 4.92 29.56
CA PHE A 508 -49.19 5.79 30.26
C PHE A 508 -48.00 6.13 29.36
N ILE A 509 -47.74 7.42 29.19
CA ILE A 509 -46.64 7.95 28.37
C ILE A 509 -45.29 7.56 28.99
N MET A 510 -44.36 7.06 28.18
CA MET A 510 -43.01 6.66 28.61
C MET A 510 -41.94 7.62 28.03
N PRO A 511 -41.41 8.59 28.80
CA PRO A 511 -40.45 9.58 28.29
C PRO A 511 -39.13 8.99 27.77
N GLY A 512 -38.76 7.77 28.18
CA GLY A 512 -37.62 7.04 27.61
C GLY A 512 -37.78 6.72 26.12
N GLY A 513 -39.01 6.42 25.66
CA GLY A 513 -39.31 6.22 24.24
C GLY A 513 -39.04 7.49 23.43
N TYR A 514 -39.58 8.62 23.90
CA TYR A 514 -39.33 9.95 23.36
C TYR A 514 -37.83 10.32 23.33
N ALA A 515 -37.07 9.98 24.37
CA ALA A 515 -35.63 10.16 24.42
C ALA A 515 -34.91 9.36 23.32
N THR A 516 -35.28 8.11 23.05
CA THR A 516 -34.69 7.32 21.94
C THR A 516 -35.01 7.92 20.57
N VAL A 517 -36.23 8.44 20.36
CA VAL A 517 -36.64 9.13 19.12
C VAL A 517 -35.83 10.40 18.90
N GLY A 518 -35.69 11.25 19.93
CA GLY A 518 -34.87 12.47 19.85
C GLY A 518 -33.38 12.18 19.61
N ALA A 519 -32.83 11.15 20.25
CA ALA A 519 -31.43 10.72 20.08
C ALA A 519 -31.14 10.32 18.64
N ALA A 520 -32.02 9.51 18.04
CA ALA A 520 -31.94 9.11 16.64
C ALA A 520 -32.11 10.33 15.70
N ALA A 521 -33.17 11.12 15.89
CA ALA A 521 -33.52 12.21 14.98
C ALA A 521 -32.43 13.30 14.91
N PHE A 522 -31.88 13.74 16.04
CA PHE A 522 -30.86 14.79 16.07
C PHE A 522 -29.51 14.31 15.49
N SER A 523 -29.07 13.10 15.85
CA SER A 523 -27.81 12.56 15.33
C SER A 523 -27.90 12.15 13.86
N GLY A 524 -29.07 11.71 13.40
CA GLY A 524 -29.44 11.55 11.99
C GLY A 524 -29.30 12.86 11.20
N ALA A 525 -29.87 13.95 11.69
CA ALA A 525 -29.75 15.28 11.06
C ALA A 525 -28.30 15.82 11.00
N VAL A 526 -27.47 15.61 12.03
CA VAL A 526 -26.08 16.09 11.99
C VAL A 526 -25.22 15.28 10.98
N THR A 527 -25.57 14.02 10.72
CA THR A 527 -24.81 13.11 9.84
C THR A 527 -25.38 12.94 8.43
N HIS A 528 -26.64 13.31 8.21
CA HIS A 528 -27.48 12.94 7.06
C HIS A 528 -27.64 11.41 6.88
N THR A 529 -27.86 10.68 7.97
CA THR A 529 -28.05 9.21 7.92
C THR A 529 -29.38 8.76 8.50
N ILE A 530 -29.96 7.71 7.91
CA ILE A 530 -31.18 7.03 8.35
C ILE A 530 -30.80 5.77 9.14
N SER A 531 -29.68 5.13 8.81
CA SER A 531 -29.10 3.96 9.49
C SER A 531 -28.95 4.12 11.01
N ILE A 532 -28.85 5.35 11.52
CA ILE A 532 -28.82 5.64 12.95
C ILE A 532 -30.07 5.09 13.68
N SER A 533 -31.23 5.05 13.01
CA SER A 533 -32.43 4.38 13.54
C SER A 533 -32.15 2.92 13.90
N VAL A 534 -31.49 2.19 13.00
CA VAL A 534 -31.13 0.77 13.18
C VAL A 534 -30.05 0.59 14.24
N ILE A 535 -29.08 1.52 14.30
CA ILE A 535 -28.09 1.57 15.38
C ILE A 535 -28.78 1.72 16.74
N VAL A 536 -29.79 2.60 16.86
CA VAL A 536 -30.56 2.76 18.09
C VAL A 536 -31.28 1.46 18.46
N PHE A 537 -32.00 0.82 17.52
CA PHE A 537 -32.70 -0.44 17.83
C PHE A 537 -31.76 -1.57 18.27
N GLU A 538 -30.58 -1.71 17.64
CA GLU A 538 -29.58 -2.73 18.02
C GLU A 538 -28.84 -2.38 19.33
N MET A 539 -28.78 -1.09 19.72
CA MET A 539 -28.18 -0.62 20.97
C MET A 539 -29.16 -0.66 22.16
N THR A 540 -30.46 -0.41 21.95
CA THR A 540 -31.51 -0.52 22.97
C THR A 540 -31.98 -1.96 23.16
N GLY A 541 -31.86 -2.79 22.13
CA GLY A 541 -32.36 -4.17 22.14
C GLY A 541 -33.87 -4.30 21.94
N GLN A 542 -34.59 -3.20 21.65
CA GLN A 542 -36.03 -3.19 21.43
C GLN A 542 -36.41 -2.45 20.15
N ILE A 543 -37.32 -3.04 19.37
CA ILE A 543 -37.86 -2.50 18.11
C ILE A 543 -39.25 -1.85 18.25
N THR A 544 -39.77 -1.70 19.47
CA THR A 544 -41.14 -1.19 19.75
C THR A 544 -41.43 0.14 19.06
N HIS A 545 -40.52 1.10 19.17
CA HIS A 545 -40.67 2.46 18.65
C HIS A 545 -40.20 2.62 17.18
N CYS A 546 -40.14 1.54 16.40
CA CYS A 546 -39.53 1.54 15.06
C CYS A 546 -40.13 2.61 14.12
N VAL A 547 -41.47 2.64 13.99
CA VAL A 547 -42.17 3.59 13.11
C VAL A 547 -42.01 5.06 13.57
N PRO A 548 -42.24 5.43 14.85
CA PRO A 548 -41.91 6.75 15.38
C PRO A 548 -40.49 7.22 15.08
N VAL A 549 -39.49 6.38 15.35
CA VAL A 549 -38.07 6.71 15.14
C VAL A 549 -37.80 6.97 13.65
N MET A 550 -38.27 6.09 12.76
CA MET A 550 -38.07 6.26 11.32
C MET A 550 -38.73 7.54 10.78
N ILE A 551 -39.95 7.85 11.19
CA ILE A 551 -40.66 9.07 10.77
C ILE A 551 -39.89 10.32 11.24
N ALA A 552 -39.51 10.38 12.51
CA ALA A 552 -38.77 11.50 13.08
C ALA A 552 -37.40 11.69 12.40
N VAL A 553 -36.65 10.60 12.16
CA VAL A 553 -35.34 10.63 11.49
C VAL A 553 -35.46 11.07 10.03
N LEU A 554 -36.47 10.60 9.29
CA LEU A 554 -36.69 11.01 7.89
C LEU A 554 -37.01 12.50 7.78
N ILE A 555 -37.93 13.01 8.61
CA ILE A 555 -38.28 14.45 8.67
C ILE A 555 -37.06 15.29 9.06
N SER A 556 -36.34 14.87 10.09
CA SER A 556 -35.14 15.53 10.60
C SER A 556 -34.03 15.62 9.54
N ASN A 557 -33.78 14.54 8.80
CA ASN A 557 -32.78 14.48 7.72
C ASN A 557 -33.22 15.32 6.50
N ALA A 558 -34.50 15.30 6.11
CA ALA A 558 -35.03 16.12 5.03
C ALA A 558 -34.85 17.63 5.32
N ILE A 559 -35.14 18.07 6.55
CA ILE A 559 -34.94 19.47 6.96
C ILE A 559 -33.46 19.83 7.05
N ALA A 560 -32.62 18.96 7.61
CA ALA A 560 -31.19 19.21 7.74
C ALA A 560 -30.50 19.36 6.36
N SER A 561 -30.81 18.45 5.43
CA SER A 561 -30.21 18.42 4.08
C SER A 561 -30.66 19.55 3.16
N LEU A 562 -31.84 20.14 3.40
CA LEU A 562 -32.25 21.39 2.75
C LEU A 562 -31.51 22.63 3.30
N LEU A 563 -31.06 22.60 4.55
CA LEU A 563 -30.52 23.78 5.26
C LEU A 563 -28.98 23.84 5.28
N GLN A 564 -28.28 22.73 5.43
CA GLN A 564 -26.81 22.65 5.51
C GLN A 564 -26.25 21.36 4.87
N PRO A 565 -24.95 21.31 4.50
CA PRO A 565 -24.28 20.04 4.21
C PRO A 565 -24.07 19.22 5.50
N SER A 566 -23.83 17.91 5.37
CA SER A 566 -23.56 17.03 6.52
C SER A 566 -22.35 17.49 7.34
N CYS A 567 -22.27 17.11 8.61
CA CYS A 567 -21.09 17.41 9.44
C CYS A 567 -19.78 16.92 8.81
N TYR A 568 -19.77 15.73 8.20
CA TYR A 568 -18.58 15.17 7.56
C TYR A 568 -18.20 15.92 6.29
N ASP A 569 -19.15 16.28 5.43
CA ASP A 569 -18.89 17.00 4.18
C ASP A 569 -18.49 18.45 4.44
N SER A 570 -19.07 19.08 5.47
CA SER A 570 -18.60 20.37 6.01
C SER A 570 -17.11 20.30 6.42
N ILE A 571 -16.68 19.22 7.08
CA ILE A 571 -15.27 19.00 7.42
C ILE A 571 -14.40 18.74 6.17
N ILE A 572 -14.88 18.01 5.16
CA ILE A 572 -14.17 17.81 3.87
C ILE A 572 -13.89 19.16 3.20
N LEU A 573 -14.92 20.01 3.08
CA LEU A 573 -14.84 21.34 2.49
C LEU A 573 -13.87 22.24 3.28
N ILE A 574 -13.98 22.28 4.61
CA ILE A 574 -13.06 23.01 5.49
C ILE A 574 -11.61 22.52 5.32
N LYS A 575 -11.37 21.21 5.23
CA LYS A 575 -10.04 20.64 5.03
C LYS A 575 -9.54 20.78 3.58
N LYS A 576 -10.36 21.27 2.64
CA LYS A 576 -10.10 21.37 1.19
C LYS A 576 -9.67 20.05 0.52
N LEU A 577 -9.99 18.90 1.15
CA LEU A 577 -9.57 17.57 0.68
C LEU A 577 -9.95 17.33 -0.79
N PRO A 578 -9.22 16.47 -1.53
CA PRO A 578 -9.55 16.09 -2.90
C PRO A 578 -10.83 15.25 -2.95
N TYR A 579 -11.96 15.94 -2.91
CA TYR A 579 -13.31 15.43 -3.05
C TYR A 579 -13.93 16.10 -4.28
N LEU A 580 -14.55 15.31 -5.15
CA LEU A 580 -15.49 15.83 -6.15
C LEU A 580 -16.72 16.33 -5.38
N PRO A 581 -16.99 17.64 -5.31
CA PRO A 581 -18.19 18.13 -4.66
C PRO A 581 -19.39 17.77 -5.54
N ASP A 582 -20.49 17.40 -4.90
CA ASP A 582 -21.71 17.04 -5.60
C ASP A 582 -22.29 18.32 -6.26
N ILE A 583 -22.74 18.21 -7.52
CA ILE A 583 -23.19 19.37 -8.32
C ILE A 583 -24.54 19.85 -7.78
N LEU A 584 -24.67 21.14 -7.44
CA LEU A 584 -25.93 21.67 -6.93
C LEU A 584 -26.95 21.73 -8.08
N PRO A 585 -28.18 21.18 -7.92
CA PRO A 585 -29.19 21.18 -8.98
C PRO A 585 -29.61 22.61 -9.38
N SER A 586 -29.43 23.59 -8.49
CA SER A 586 -29.71 25.00 -8.73
C SER A 586 -28.64 25.74 -9.56
N SER A 587 -27.48 25.12 -9.88
CA SER A 587 -26.48 25.76 -10.75
C SER A 587 -26.77 25.45 -12.22
N SER A 588 -27.35 26.42 -12.94
CA SER A 588 -27.56 26.35 -14.38
C SER A 588 -26.25 26.21 -15.16
N GLY A 589 -25.15 26.80 -14.67
CA GLY A 589 -23.83 26.75 -15.30
C GLY A 589 -23.25 25.34 -15.44
N ALA A 590 -23.66 24.39 -14.60
CA ALA A 590 -23.21 22.99 -14.70
C ALA A 590 -23.81 22.23 -15.90
N TYR A 591 -24.86 22.76 -16.53
CA TYR A 591 -25.48 22.20 -17.73
C TYR A 591 -24.84 22.70 -19.03
N SER A 592 -24.21 23.88 -19.00
CA SER A 592 -23.57 24.53 -20.16
C SER A 592 -22.09 24.21 -20.35
N VAL A 593 -21.44 23.52 -19.40
CA VAL A 593 -20.03 23.12 -19.47
C VAL A 593 -19.89 21.70 -20.05
N TYR A 594 -18.99 21.56 -21.02
CA TYR A 594 -18.68 20.33 -21.75
C TYR A 594 -17.22 19.89 -21.54
N VAL A 595 -16.88 18.64 -21.87
CA VAL A 595 -15.51 18.11 -21.74
C VAL A 595 -14.47 18.97 -22.46
N GLU A 596 -14.83 19.53 -23.62
CA GLU A 596 -13.93 20.35 -24.44
C GLU A 596 -13.39 21.61 -23.74
N ASP A 597 -14.12 22.12 -22.73
CA ASP A 597 -13.81 23.34 -21.97
C ASP A 597 -12.75 23.13 -20.88
N PHE A 598 -12.54 21.88 -20.45
CA PHE A 598 -11.65 21.56 -19.33
C PHE A 598 -10.71 20.35 -19.54
N MET A 599 -10.75 19.71 -20.72
CA MET A 599 -9.83 18.62 -21.06
C MET A 599 -8.40 19.11 -21.34
N VAL A 600 -7.40 18.35 -20.90
CA VAL A 600 -5.99 18.63 -21.19
C VAL A 600 -5.64 18.08 -22.58
N ARG A 601 -5.44 18.98 -23.55
CA ARG A 601 -5.06 18.65 -24.93
C ARG A 601 -3.56 18.33 -25.11
N GLN A 602 -2.69 18.79 -24.19
CA GLN A 602 -1.26 18.47 -24.20
C GLN A 602 -0.97 17.10 -23.59
N ILE A 603 -1.12 16.05 -24.40
CA ILE A 603 -0.95 14.65 -23.97
C ILE A 603 0.45 14.13 -24.35
N LYS A 604 1.11 13.42 -23.43
CA LYS A 604 2.28 12.59 -23.75
C LYS A 604 1.81 11.17 -24.04
N TYR A 605 2.01 10.70 -25.28
CA TYR A 605 1.56 9.42 -25.79
C TYR A 605 2.73 8.53 -26.23
N ILE A 606 2.44 7.27 -26.52
CA ILE A 606 3.35 6.22 -26.99
C ILE A 606 2.77 5.64 -28.28
N TRP A 607 3.60 5.28 -29.27
CA TRP A 607 3.14 4.76 -30.56
C TRP A 607 3.89 3.51 -31.01
N HIS A 608 3.30 2.72 -31.91
CA HIS A 608 3.97 1.55 -32.49
C HIS A 608 5.14 1.97 -33.40
N GLY A 609 6.28 1.30 -33.27
CA GLY A 609 7.51 1.62 -34.00
C GLY A 609 8.37 2.73 -33.37
N MET A 610 8.02 3.28 -32.20
CA MET A 610 8.90 4.22 -31.49
C MET A 610 10.20 3.55 -31.02
N THR A 611 11.29 4.31 -30.91
CA THR A 611 12.58 3.80 -30.39
C THR A 611 12.62 3.73 -28.86
N PHE A 612 13.49 2.86 -28.33
CA PHE A 612 13.80 2.84 -26.88
C PHE A 612 14.39 4.18 -26.40
N SER A 613 15.04 4.95 -27.27
CA SER A 613 15.56 6.28 -26.98
C SER A 613 14.46 7.31 -26.73
N GLU A 614 13.50 7.41 -27.63
CA GLU A 614 12.32 8.27 -27.49
C GLU A 614 11.48 7.85 -26.28
N LEU A 615 11.28 6.53 -26.07
CA LEU A 615 10.56 6.04 -24.90
C LEU A 615 11.25 6.46 -23.59
N ARG A 616 12.58 6.37 -23.52
CA ARG A 616 13.37 6.86 -22.37
C ARG A 616 13.25 8.38 -22.21
N GLN A 617 13.09 9.15 -23.28
CA GLN A 617 12.85 10.60 -23.21
C GLN A 617 11.42 10.91 -22.71
N ILE A 618 10.39 10.31 -23.27
CA ILE A 618 9.00 10.46 -22.79
C ILE A 618 8.86 10.05 -21.32
N LEU A 619 9.59 9.02 -20.87
CA LEU A 619 9.67 8.63 -19.46
C LEU A 619 10.49 9.61 -18.58
N LYS A 620 11.50 10.31 -19.13
CA LYS A 620 12.25 11.37 -18.43
C LYS A 620 11.46 12.68 -18.28
N ASP A 621 10.60 12.98 -19.25
CA ASP A 621 9.75 14.17 -19.27
C ASP A 621 8.51 13.93 -18.39
N GLY A 622 7.76 12.87 -18.71
CA GLY A 622 6.55 12.43 -18.02
C GLY A 622 6.82 11.72 -16.68
N ARG A 623 7.78 12.19 -15.86
CA ARG A 623 8.19 11.54 -14.59
C ARG A 623 7.03 11.29 -13.61
N LYS A 624 5.99 12.11 -13.71
CA LYS A 624 4.85 12.21 -12.79
C LYS A 624 3.61 11.45 -13.28
N LEU A 625 3.64 10.90 -14.51
CA LEU A 625 2.57 10.08 -15.09
C LEU A 625 2.70 8.62 -14.63
N ARG A 626 1.58 7.98 -14.24
CA ARG A 626 1.52 6.55 -13.88
C ARG A 626 1.31 5.62 -15.07
N SER A 627 0.49 6.06 -16.03
CA SER A 627 0.14 5.38 -17.27
C SER A 627 0.39 6.32 -18.45
N PHE A 628 0.57 5.75 -19.64
CA PHE A 628 0.67 6.48 -20.90
C PHE A 628 -0.32 5.87 -21.90
N PRO A 629 -1.08 6.66 -22.68
CA PRO A 629 -1.88 6.14 -23.77
C PRO A 629 -0.98 5.57 -24.87
N LEU A 630 -1.33 4.38 -25.35
CA LEU A 630 -0.81 3.80 -26.58
C LEU A 630 -1.73 4.22 -27.72
N VAL A 631 -1.19 4.94 -28.70
CA VAL A 631 -1.82 5.18 -29.99
C VAL A 631 -1.20 4.28 -31.05
N ASP A 632 -1.91 4.08 -32.15
CA ASP A 632 -1.37 3.35 -33.31
C ASP A 632 -0.19 4.10 -33.95
N ASN A 633 -0.47 5.26 -34.53
CA ASN A 633 0.47 6.07 -35.31
C ASN A 633 0.30 7.57 -34.97
N PRO A 634 1.39 8.36 -34.81
CA PRO A 634 1.32 9.80 -34.50
C PRO A 634 0.48 10.63 -35.48
N ASN A 635 0.36 10.22 -36.75
CA ASN A 635 -0.41 10.94 -37.76
C ASN A 635 -1.93 10.72 -37.62
N HIS A 636 -2.35 9.58 -37.06
CA HIS A 636 -3.77 9.21 -36.93
C HIS A 636 -4.29 9.34 -35.50
N MET A 637 -3.41 9.28 -34.49
CA MET A 637 -3.72 9.43 -33.06
C MET A 637 -4.80 8.47 -32.52
N ILE A 638 -5.08 7.37 -33.20
CA ILE A 638 -6.10 6.39 -32.80
C ILE A 638 -5.68 5.73 -31.48
N LEU A 639 -6.52 5.80 -30.45
CA LEU A 639 -6.25 5.24 -29.12
C LEU A 639 -6.47 3.72 -29.13
N LEU A 640 -5.40 2.96 -28.88
CA LEU A 640 -5.44 1.49 -28.75
C LEU A 640 -5.62 1.03 -27.30
N GLY A 641 -5.09 1.79 -26.35
CA GLY A 641 -5.18 1.47 -24.92
C GLY A 641 -4.23 2.31 -24.08
N SER A 642 -3.79 1.77 -22.95
CA SER A 642 -2.79 2.39 -22.08
C SER A 642 -1.77 1.38 -21.58
N ILE A 643 -0.57 1.86 -21.25
CA ILE A 643 0.50 1.03 -20.67
C ILE A 643 0.99 1.67 -19.38
N GLN A 644 1.19 0.87 -18.35
CA GLN A 644 1.69 1.31 -17.05
C GLN A 644 3.19 1.64 -17.12
N ARG A 645 3.60 2.71 -16.44
CA ARG A 645 5.00 3.17 -16.38
C ARG A 645 5.96 2.11 -15.86
N THR A 646 5.50 1.25 -14.95
CA THR A 646 6.24 0.08 -14.44
C THR A 646 6.62 -0.88 -15.55
N GLU A 647 5.66 -1.28 -16.39
CA GLU A 647 5.89 -2.20 -17.50
C GLU A 647 6.82 -1.61 -18.56
N LEU A 648 6.71 -0.31 -18.85
CA LEU A 648 7.63 0.39 -19.76
C LEU A 648 9.07 0.44 -19.23
N ILE A 649 9.25 0.60 -17.90
CA ILE A 649 10.57 0.54 -17.25
C ILE A 649 11.11 -0.90 -17.29
N VAL A 650 10.27 -1.91 -17.07
CA VAL A 650 10.64 -3.33 -17.17
C VAL A 650 11.01 -3.72 -18.60
N ALA A 651 10.32 -3.19 -19.62
CA ALA A 651 10.68 -3.39 -21.03
C ALA A 651 12.08 -2.83 -21.35
N ILE A 652 12.40 -1.62 -20.86
CA ILE A 652 13.74 -1.03 -20.97
C ILE A 652 14.78 -1.84 -20.19
N GLU A 653 14.50 -2.29 -18.97
CA GLU A 653 15.44 -3.09 -18.18
C GLU A 653 15.63 -4.51 -18.75
N ASN A 654 14.63 -5.10 -19.42
CA ASN A 654 14.78 -6.37 -20.14
C ASN A 654 15.68 -6.23 -21.37
N GLN A 655 15.67 -5.06 -22.04
CA GLN A 655 16.50 -4.81 -23.22
C GLN A 655 17.94 -4.40 -22.87
N ILE A 656 18.12 -3.53 -21.87
CA ILE A 656 19.40 -2.85 -21.55
C ILE A 656 20.03 -3.38 -20.23
N GLY A 657 19.26 -4.08 -19.40
CA GLY A 657 19.65 -4.47 -18.05
C GLY A 657 20.80 -5.47 -17.96
N SER A 658 21.33 -5.60 -16.74
CA SER A 658 22.55 -6.36 -16.48
C SER A 658 22.48 -7.83 -16.91
N ALA A 659 21.30 -8.47 -16.85
CA ALA A 659 21.13 -9.85 -17.29
C ALA A 659 21.35 -9.98 -18.81
N ARG A 660 20.76 -9.08 -19.59
CA ARG A 660 20.89 -9.07 -21.05
C ARG A 660 22.32 -8.69 -21.49
N ARG A 661 22.97 -7.76 -20.79
CA ARG A 661 24.40 -7.44 -21.01
C ARG A 661 25.32 -8.63 -20.76
N THR A 662 25.17 -9.33 -19.64
CA THR A 662 26.00 -10.52 -19.34
C THR A 662 25.75 -11.66 -20.35
N GLU A 663 24.52 -11.81 -20.84
CA GLU A 663 24.23 -12.78 -21.89
C GLU A 663 24.89 -12.45 -23.23
N VAL A 664 24.81 -11.19 -23.69
CA VAL A 664 25.49 -10.76 -24.93
C VAL A 664 27.01 -10.80 -24.78
N ALA A 665 27.55 -10.48 -23.60
CA ALA A 665 28.97 -10.60 -23.31
C ALA A 665 29.45 -12.07 -23.35
N ARG A 666 28.64 -13.01 -22.83
CA ARG A 666 28.87 -14.45 -22.98
C ARG A 666 28.89 -14.87 -24.45
N GLN A 667 27.88 -14.49 -25.24
CA GLN A 667 27.79 -14.83 -26.66
C GLN A 667 28.99 -14.30 -27.46
N ARG A 668 29.35 -13.01 -27.28
CA ARG A 668 30.53 -12.40 -27.91
C ARG A 668 31.85 -13.09 -27.50
N TYR A 669 31.95 -13.59 -26.27
CA TYR A 669 33.13 -14.34 -25.83
C TYR A 669 33.20 -15.73 -26.49
N GLU A 670 32.06 -16.43 -26.56
CA GLU A 670 31.94 -17.75 -27.20
C GLU A 670 32.25 -17.67 -28.71
N GLU A 671 31.75 -16.66 -29.42
CA GLU A 671 32.12 -16.35 -30.81
C GLU A 671 33.62 -16.07 -30.99
N ARG A 672 34.23 -15.24 -30.11
CA ARG A 672 35.68 -14.96 -30.16
C ARG A 672 36.49 -16.25 -29.96
N PHE A 673 36.12 -17.08 -28.99
CA PHE A 673 36.77 -18.36 -28.69
C PHE A 673 36.65 -19.39 -29.83
N ILE A 674 35.50 -19.46 -30.50
CA ILE A 674 35.32 -20.30 -31.69
C ILE A 674 36.24 -19.82 -32.83
N ARG A 675 36.23 -18.52 -33.14
CA ARG A 675 37.10 -17.94 -34.19
C ARG A 675 38.61 -18.11 -33.89
N GLU A 676 39.01 -18.11 -32.63
CA GLU A 676 40.40 -18.39 -32.23
C GLU A 676 40.76 -19.86 -32.46
N LYS A 677 39.87 -20.81 -32.10
CA LYS A 677 40.05 -22.23 -32.42
C LYS A 677 40.10 -22.51 -33.92
N GLU A 678 39.23 -21.90 -34.71
CA GLU A 678 39.25 -22.01 -36.17
C GLU A 678 40.57 -21.50 -36.76
N LYS A 679 41.10 -20.38 -36.25
CA LYS A 679 42.41 -19.86 -36.66
C LYS A 679 43.55 -20.79 -36.26
N GLU A 680 43.51 -21.39 -35.08
CA GLU A 680 44.49 -22.42 -34.70
C GLU A 680 44.40 -23.67 -35.59
N GLN A 681 43.20 -24.16 -35.90
CA GLN A 681 43.02 -25.32 -36.77
C GLN A 681 43.50 -25.02 -38.19
N ARG A 682 43.16 -23.86 -38.77
CA ARG A 682 43.68 -23.41 -40.06
C ARG A 682 45.21 -23.36 -40.08
N LYS A 683 45.84 -22.76 -39.06
CA LYS A 683 47.31 -22.74 -38.93
C LYS A 683 47.92 -24.14 -38.82
N LYS A 684 47.29 -25.06 -38.08
CA LYS A 684 47.76 -26.45 -37.96
C LYS A 684 47.72 -27.15 -39.32
N ILE A 685 46.58 -27.08 -40.02
CA ILE A 685 46.39 -27.63 -41.38
C ILE A 685 47.40 -27.02 -42.37
N GLU A 686 47.66 -25.71 -42.29
CA GLU A 686 48.66 -25.01 -43.12
C GLU A 686 50.09 -25.51 -42.83
N THR A 687 50.49 -25.67 -41.57
CA THR A 687 51.80 -26.24 -41.22
C THR A 687 51.94 -27.72 -41.59
N GLU A 688 50.85 -28.48 -41.57
CA GLU A 688 50.82 -29.91 -41.89
C GLU A 688 50.87 -30.14 -43.40
N THR A 689 50.08 -29.40 -44.19
CA THR A 689 50.16 -29.41 -45.66
C THR A 689 51.50 -28.88 -46.18
N ARG A 690 52.13 -27.91 -45.50
CA ARG A 690 53.51 -27.50 -45.80
C ARG A 690 54.50 -28.64 -45.59
N ARG A 691 54.45 -29.33 -44.44
CA ARG A 691 55.31 -30.50 -44.16
C ARG A 691 55.11 -31.63 -45.17
N LEU A 692 53.89 -31.87 -45.62
CA LEU A 692 53.61 -32.88 -46.64
C LEU A 692 54.29 -32.55 -47.98
N ARG A 693 54.30 -31.28 -48.41
CA ARG A 693 55.06 -30.84 -49.60
C ARG A 693 56.56 -31.02 -49.42
N GLU A 694 57.11 -30.60 -48.27
CA GLU A 694 58.54 -30.76 -47.95
C GLU A 694 58.94 -32.26 -47.95
N LEU A 695 58.08 -33.15 -47.45
CA LEU A 695 58.28 -34.61 -47.53
C LEU A 695 58.16 -35.16 -48.96
N GLU A 696 57.28 -34.62 -49.79
CA GLU A 696 57.08 -35.05 -51.18
C GLU A 696 58.25 -34.63 -52.09
N GLU A 697 58.84 -33.45 -51.85
CA GLU A 697 60.09 -33.03 -52.49
C GLU A 697 61.28 -33.90 -52.04
N VAL A 698 61.40 -34.19 -50.74
CA VAL A 698 62.41 -35.12 -50.22
C VAL A 698 62.23 -36.53 -50.83
N ARG A 699 60.99 -36.99 -51.00
CA ARG A 699 60.69 -38.26 -51.67
C ARG A 699 61.14 -38.26 -53.14
N LYS A 700 60.81 -37.23 -53.93
CA LYS A 700 61.27 -37.11 -55.32
C LYS A 700 62.81 -37.08 -55.43
N ASN A 701 63.48 -36.40 -54.50
CA ASN A 701 64.94 -36.38 -54.42
C ASN A 701 65.56 -37.73 -54.00
N LEU A 702 64.85 -38.56 -53.21
CA LEU A 702 65.25 -39.93 -52.92
C LEU A 702 65.01 -40.87 -54.10
N GLU A 703 63.89 -40.74 -54.80
CA GLU A 703 63.58 -41.50 -56.02
C GLU A 703 64.60 -41.20 -57.14
N MET A 704 65.02 -39.94 -57.31
CA MET A 704 66.13 -39.56 -58.21
C MET A 704 67.52 -40.00 -57.74
N LYS A 705 67.75 -40.27 -56.44
CA LYS A 705 69.01 -40.87 -55.97
C LYS A 705 69.04 -42.38 -56.16
N ASN A 706 67.89 -43.05 -56.04
CA ASN A 706 67.79 -44.50 -56.14
C ASN A 706 67.87 -45.03 -57.59
N SER A 707 67.54 -44.20 -58.59
CA SER A 707 67.67 -44.56 -60.02
C SER A 707 69.13 -44.76 -60.48
N ALA A 708 70.13 -44.35 -59.68
CA ALA A 708 71.54 -44.37 -60.06
C ALA A 708 72.35 -45.60 -59.57
N LYS A 709 71.74 -46.61 -58.90
CA LYS A 709 72.50 -47.77 -58.40
C LYS A 709 71.78 -49.13 -58.42
N SER A 710 71.91 -49.80 -59.58
CA SER A 710 71.88 -51.26 -59.82
C SER A 710 70.59 -52.07 -59.57
N GLN A 711 70.30 -52.94 -60.54
CA GLN A 711 69.27 -53.98 -60.52
C GLN A 711 69.56 -55.08 -59.46
N ARG A 712 68.52 -55.59 -58.77
CA ARG A 712 68.05 -56.99 -58.93
C ARG A 712 66.85 -57.40 -58.04
N ARG A 713 65.92 -58.10 -58.70
CA ARG A 713 64.96 -59.13 -58.21
C ARG A 713 63.88 -58.74 -57.16
N PRO A 714 62.66 -59.31 -57.26
CA PRO A 714 61.55 -59.01 -56.34
C PRO A 714 61.58 -59.88 -55.08
N SER A 715 61.14 -59.33 -53.95
CA SER A 715 60.75 -60.09 -52.77
C SER A 715 59.25 -60.39 -52.77
N ARG A 716 58.91 -61.63 -52.40
CA ARG A 716 57.56 -62.22 -52.48
C ARG A 716 56.68 -61.81 -51.30
N PHE A 717 56.22 -60.56 -51.25
CA PHE A 717 55.00 -60.14 -50.53
C PHE A 717 54.58 -58.73 -50.97
N GLY A 718 53.51 -58.63 -51.78
CA GLY A 718 52.92 -57.35 -52.18
C GLY A 718 51.70 -57.02 -51.33
N VAL A 719 51.76 -55.93 -50.57
CA VAL A 719 50.58 -55.30 -49.96
C VAL A 719 50.20 -54.11 -50.83
N THR A 720 49.06 -54.17 -51.50
CA THR A 720 48.54 -53.06 -52.31
C THR A 720 47.90 -51.99 -51.42
N PRO A 721 48.40 -50.73 -51.43
CA PRO A 721 47.62 -49.62 -50.89
C PRO A 721 46.45 -49.36 -51.86
N VAL A 722 45.22 -49.61 -51.40
CA VAL A 722 44.02 -49.28 -52.17
C VAL A 722 43.91 -47.75 -52.28
N SER A 723 43.76 -47.22 -53.49
CA SER A 723 43.48 -45.81 -53.72
C SER A 723 42.05 -45.49 -53.28
N GLU A 724 41.86 -44.42 -52.50
CA GLU A 724 40.52 -44.06 -51.96
C GLU A 724 39.49 -43.79 -53.07
N GLN A 725 39.93 -43.38 -54.25
CA GLN A 725 39.11 -43.21 -55.45
C GLN A 725 38.45 -44.52 -55.96
N GLY A 726 38.93 -45.70 -55.55
CA GLY A 726 38.30 -46.97 -55.88
C GLY A 726 37.19 -47.41 -54.92
N LEU A 727 37.15 -46.89 -53.69
CA LEU A 727 36.11 -47.27 -52.72
C LEU A 727 34.75 -46.64 -53.07
N GLU A 728 34.73 -45.39 -53.51
CA GLU A 728 33.47 -44.65 -53.70
C GLU A 728 32.64 -45.16 -54.90
N SER A 729 33.28 -45.77 -55.90
CA SER A 729 32.58 -46.38 -57.05
C SER A 729 31.89 -47.70 -56.70
N ASP A 730 32.50 -48.54 -55.86
CA ASP A 730 31.94 -49.86 -55.56
C ASP A 730 30.86 -49.79 -54.48
N TYR A 731 30.99 -48.90 -53.47
CA TYR A 731 29.91 -48.67 -52.50
C TYR A 731 28.62 -48.09 -53.12
N LYS A 732 28.71 -47.37 -54.26
CA LYS A 732 27.51 -46.90 -54.99
C LYS A 732 26.79 -48.07 -55.65
N LYS A 733 27.52 -48.98 -56.31
CA LYS A 733 26.95 -50.20 -56.89
C LYS A 733 26.26 -51.07 -55.84
N THR A 734 26.89 -51.31 -54.68
CA THR A 734 26.28 -52.15 -53.63
C THR A 734 24.96 -51.54 -53.13
N ALA A 735 24.89 -50.22 -52.96
CA ALA A 735 23.67 -49.53 -52.55
C ALA A 735 22.57 -49.54 -53.63
N GLU A 736 22.95 -49.52 -54.91
CA GLU A 736 22.03 -49.67 -56.05
C GLU A 736 21.52 -51.12 -56.18
N GLU A 737 22.38 -52.12 -55.95
CA GLU A 737 22.03 -53.55 -55.93
C GLU A 737 21.12 -53.92 -54.73
N GLU A 738 21.35 -53.34 -53.55
CA GLU A 738 20.44 -53.47 -52.39
C GLU A 738 19.07 -52.78 -52.64
N ALA A 739 19.03 -51.64 -53.34
CA ALA A 739 17.77 -50.99 -53.70
C ALA A 739 16.95 -51.81 -54.71
N VAL A 740 17.62 -52.36 -55.74
CA VAL A 740 16.98 -53.20 -56.77
C VAL A 740 16.47 -54.52 -56.20
N SER A 741 17.22 -55.16 -55.31
CA SER A 741 16.80 -56.42 -54.66
C SER A 741 15.66 -56.25 -53.64
N LEU A 742 15.42 -55.02 -53.16
CA LEU A 742 14.25 -54.66 -52.35
C LEU A 742 13.08 -54.06 -53.16
N GLY A 743 13.19 -53.99 -54.49
CA GLY A 743 12.12 -53.52 -55.38
C GLY A 743 11.82 -52.02 -55.29
N LEU A 744 12.80 -51.20 -54.88
CA LEU A 744 12.64 -49.75 -54.71
C LEU A 744 13.18 -48.98 -55.92
N ASP A 745 12.43 -47.96 -56.36
CA ASP A 745 12.81 -47.10 -57.49
C ASP A 745 14.04 -46.24 -57.13
N PRO A 746 15.17 -46.37 -57.86
CA PRO A 746 16.44 -45.72 -57.51
C PRO A 746 16.42 -44.19 -57.61
N THR A 747 15.36 -43.59 -58.15
CA THR A 747 15.18 -42.14 -58.19
C THR A 747 14.54 -41.53 -56.92
N SER A 748 14.14 -42.37 -55.95
CA SER A 748 13.44 -41.95 -54.74
C SER A 748 14.30 -41.06 -53.80
N PRO A 749 13.74 -39.96 -53.24
CA PRO A 749 14.45 -39.09 -52.28
C PRO A 749 15.00 -39.81 -51.04
N ALA A 750 14.41 -40.94 -50.65
CA ALA A 750 14.89 -41.73 -49.51
C ALA A 750 16.26 -42.38 -49.77
N VAL A 751 16.55 -42.80 -51.01
CA VAL A 751 17.84 -43.38 -51.41
C VAL A 751 18.92 -42.30 -51.44
N GLN A 752 18.59 -41.12 -51.97
CA GLN A 752 19.51 -39.97 -51.96
C GLN A 752 19.80 -39.45 -50.54
N ALA A 753 18.88 -39.59 -49.59
CA ALA A 753 19.11 -39.27 -48.19
C ALA A 753 20.11 -40.23 -47.51
N LEU A 754 20.05 -41.54 -47.83
CA LEU A 754 21.01 -42.54 -47.35
C LEU A 754 22.43 -42.28 -47.86
N GLN A 755 22.57 -41.87 -49.13
CA GLN A 755 23.87 -41.59 -49.77
C GLN A 755 24.62 -40.38 -49.16
N ASN A 756 23.93 -39.45 -48.47
CA ASN A 756 24.49 -38.18 -48.01
C ASN A 756 24.82 -38.11 -46.50
N LEU A 757 24.85 -39.25 -45.79
CA LEU A 757 25.19 -39.30 -44.37
C LEU A 757 26.72 -39.25 -44.12
N PRO A 758 27.25 -38.28 -43.36
CA PRO A 758 28.70 -38.18 -43.11
C PRO A 758 29.21 -39.30 -42.19
N ARG A 759 30.11 -40.14 -42.72
CA ARG A 759 30.70 -41.28 -41.99
C ARG A 759 31.54 -40.80 -40.78
N LYS A 760 31.28 -41.38 -39.60
CA LYS A 760 32.16 -41.28 -38.41
C LYS A 760 33.28 -42.31 -38.51
N SER A 761 34.52 -41.91 -38.24
CA SER A 761 35.68 -42.83 -38.23
C SER A 761 35.68 -43.69 -36.96
N ILE A 762 35.40 -44.98 -37.10
CA ILE A 762 35.35 -45.95 -36.00
C ILE A 762 36.78 -46.44 -35.66
N LEU A 763 37.63 -45.56 -35.11
CA LEU A 763 38.92 -46.00 -34.53
C LEU A 763 39.54 -45.02 -33.50
N LYS A 764 38.82 -44.73 -32.41
CA LYS A 764 39.43 -44.48 -31.09
C LYS A 764 38.42 -44.66 -29.95
N LYS A 765 38.62 -45.68 -29.12
CA LYS A 765 37.88 -45.88 -27.87
C LYS A 765 38.37 -44.90 -26.80
N SER A 766 37.51 -43.98 -26.32
CA SER A 766 37.30 -43.76 -24.88
C SER A 766 36.30 -42.63 -24.57
N ASN A 767 35.33 -42.97 -23.74
CA ASN A 767 34.51 -42.16 -22.83
C ASN A 767 34.58 -40.62 -22.92
N SER A 768 33.50 -40.01 -23.42
CA SER A 768 32.86 -38.89 -22.70
C SER A 768 31.38 -38.78 -23.08
N TYR A 769 30.55 -38.35 -22.13
CA TYR A 769 29.10 -38.17 -22.30
C TYR A 769 28.80 -36.83 -22.95
N THR A 770 27.83 -36.80 -23.88
CA THR A 770 27.18 -35.56 -24.31
C THR A 770 25.67 -35.74 -24.32
N ILE A 771 24.95 -34.89 -23.59
CA ILE A 771 23.49 -34.85 -23.57
C ILE A 771 23.03 -34.06 -24.80
N HIS A 772 22.15 -34.66 -25.61
CA HIS A 772 21.41 -33.93 -26.64
C HIS A 772 20.05 -33.47 -26.10
N ASN A 773 19.63 -32.25 -26.48
CA ASN A 773 18.23 -31.84 -26.44
C ASN A 773 18.00 -30.64 -27.39
N PHE A 774 16.73 -30.33 -27.66
CA PHE A 774 16.18 -29.24 -28.49
C PHE A 774 16.21 -29.47 -30.03
N PRO A 775 15.28 -28.85 -30.81
CA PRO A 775 13.82 -29.06 -30.67
C PRO A 775 13.01 -29.06 -32.00
N GLY A 776 11.74 -29.46 -31.93
CA GLY A 776 10.63 -28.63 -32.45
C GLY A 776 9.87 -29.06 -33.73
N GLU A 777 8.59 -29.41 -33.53
CA GLU A 777 7.41 -29.20 -34.43
C GLU A 777 7.40 -29.85 -35.85
N ARG A 778 6.26 -30.20 -36.48
CA ARG A 778 4.83 -29.99 -36.15
C ARG A 778 3.90 -31.06 -36.80
N ARG A 779 2.78 -31.35 -36.10
CA ARG A 779 1.42 -31.71 -36.62
C ARG A 779 1.07 -33.14 -37.10
N ASN A 780 -0.17 -33.54 -36.74
CA ASN A 780 -1.04 -34.58 -37.33
C ASN A 780 -0.61 -36.07 -37.13
N ARG A 781 -1.51 -37.04 -36.90
CA ARG A 781 -2.92 -37.07 -36.36
C ARG A 781 -3.29 -38.56 -36.09
N ILE A 782 -4.45 -38.82 -35.46
CA ILE A 782 -5.28 -40.07 -35.55
C ILE A 782 -4.78 -41.30 -34.75
N LEU A 783 -5.61 -41.74 -33.78
CA LEU A 783 -5.72 -43.08 -33.15
C LEU A 783 -4.51 -43.58 -32.29
N ASP A 784 -4.65 -44.39 -31.23
CA ASP A 784 -5.85 -44.92 -30.53
C ASP A 784 -5.56 -45.28 -29.04
N GLU A 785 -6.58 -45.80 -28.35
CA GLU A 785 -6.64 -46.81 -27.25
C GLU A 785 -5.33 -47.42 -26.65
N GLU A 786 -5.24 -47.87 -25.38
CA GLU A 786 -6.04 -47.64 -24.15
C GLU A 786 -5.22 -48.09 -22.88
N GLU A 787 -5.86 -48.74 -21.91
CA GLU A 787 -5.42 -49.20 -20.57
C GLU A 787 -4.01 -49.85 -20.41
N GLY A 788 -3.38 -49.88 -19.22
CA GLY A 788 -3.79 -49.39 -17.90
C GLY A 788 -3.14 -50.14 -16.72
N VAL A 789 -3.93 -50.37 -15.65
CA VAL A 789 -3.66 -51.21 -14.45
C VAL A 789 -2.71 -50.66 -13.36
N TYR A 790 -3.24 -50.64 -12.13
CA TYR A 790 -2.58 -50.24 -10.87
C TYR A 790 -1.96 -51.44 -10.12
N ARG A 791 -1.05 -51.17 -9.17
CA ARG A 791 -1.27 -51.59 -7.76
C ARG A 791 -0.42 -50.83 -6.73
N THR A 792 -1.03 -50.57 -5.58
CA THR A 792 -0.44 -49.93 -4.39
C THR A 792 -0.56 -50.84 -3.17
N ILE A 793 0.40 -50.80 -2.26
CA ILE A 793 0.39 -51.26 -0.84
C ILE A 793 1.76 -50.84 -0.26
N SER A 794 1.92 -50.32 0.96
CA SER A 794 1.02 -49.65 1.91
C SER A 794 1.85 -48.77 2.87
N GLY A 795 1.22 -47.91 3.68
CA GLY A 795 1.84 -47.35 4.90
C GLY A 795 1.92 -48.40 6.04
N PRO A 796 2.26 -48.03 7.30
CA PRO A 796 2.25 -46.66 7.87
C PRO A 796 3.47 -46.29 8.75
N GLY A 797 3.44 -45.10 9.36
CA GLY A 797 4.22 -44.79 10.59
C GLY A 797 5.27 -43.66 10.45
N PRO A 798 5.58 -42.89 11.52
CA PRO A 798 6.26 -41.58 11.35
C PRO A 798 7.66 -41.47 11.97
N GLY A 799 8.59 -40.77 11.28
CA GLY A 799 9.82 -40.30 11.92
C GLY A 799 10.92 -39.73 10.99
N ASN A 800 11.79 -38.91 11.57
CA ASN A 800 13.21 -38.73 11.18
C ASN A 800 13.57 -38.20 9.78
N TRP A 801 12.96 -37.10 9.31
CA TRP A 801 13.52 -36.33 8.16
C TRP A 801 14.79 -35.52 8.49
N LYS A 802 15.10 -35.32 9.79
CA LYS A 802 16.18 -34.42 10.25
C LYS A 802 17.61 -34.98 10.14
N SER A 803 17.78 -36.30 10.03
CA SER A 803 19.10 -36.95 9.97
C SER A 803 19.83 -36.68 8.65
N ASN A 804 19.14 -36.83 7.52
CA ASN A 804 19.72 -36.79 6.17
C ASN A 804 20.15 -35.39 5.68
N LEU A 805 20.07 -34.36 6.53
CA LEU A 805 20.50 -32.98 6.20
C LEU A 805 21.71 -32.48 7.00
N GLN A 806 22.20 -33.22 8.01
CA GLN A 806 23.38 -32.81 8.79
C GLN A 806 24.73 -33.24 8.17
N SER A 807 24.73 -34.16 7.21
CA SER A 807 25.94 -34.65 6.53
C SER A 807 26.57 -33.66 5.54
N ILE A 808 25.83 -32.64 5.10
CA ILE A 808 26.23 -31.77 3.97
C ILE A 808 26.94 -30.48 4.43
N PHE A 809 26.81 -30.06 5.69
CA PHE A 809 27.43 -28.83 6.20
C PHE A 809 28.01 -28.93 7.62
N ARG A 810 29.29 -29.34 7.71
CA ARG A 810 30.18 -28.95 8.82
C ARG A 810 31.41 -28.22 8.28
N LYS A 811 31.75 -27.10 8.92
CA LYS A 811 33.02 -26.38 8.70
C LYS A 811 34.10 -26.97 9.60
N PRO A 812 35.35 -27.16 9.13
CA PRO A 812 36.51 -27.25 10.00
C PRO A 812 37.05 -25.86 10.37
N GLY A 813 37.75 -25.77 11.49
CA GLY A 813 38.53 -24.61 11.91
C GLY A 813 39.67 -25.04 12.84
N SER A 814 40.78 -24.29 12.81
CA SER A 814 41.91 -24.34 13.77
C SER A 814 42.51 -25.71 14.14
N ALA A 815 43.46 -26.15 13.29
CA ALA A 815 44.83 -26.58 13.61
C ALA A 815 45.22 -27.29 14.93
N VAL A 816 45.99 -28.38 14.77
CA VAL A 816 47.25 -28.78 15.47
C VAL A 816 47.88 -29.86 14.53
N ASN A 817 49.08 -29.67 13.94
CA ASN A 817 50.44 -30.00 14.45
C ASN A 817 50.58 -31.48 14.91
N ILE A 818 51.63 -32.28 14.63
CA ILE A 818 53.06 -32.13 14.23
C ILE A 818 53.52 -33.55 13.73
N THR A 819 54.51 -33.89 12.86
CA THR A 819 55.35 -33.32 11.77
C THR A 819 55.99 -34.51 10.98
N THR A 820 56.83 -34.26 9.95
CA THR A 820 57.96 -35.13 9.45
C THR A 820 57.63 -36.51 8.82
N THR A 821 58.25 -37.01 7.73
CA THR A 821 59.40 -36.51 6.90
C THR A 821 59.26 -36.96 5.42
N SER A 822 59.88 -36.20 4.50
CA SER A 822 60.10 -36.51 3.06
C SER A 822 61.27 -37.50 2.85
N PRO A 823 61.61 -38.03 1.64
CA PRO A 823 61.34 -37.57 0.26
C PRO A 823 60.76 -38.72 -0.64
N LEU A 824 60.93 -38.92 -1.98
CA LEU A 824 61.77 -38.30 -3.03
C LEU A 824 61.24 -38.59 -4.48
N PHE A 825 60.93 -37.54 -5.28
CA PHE A 825 60.66 -37.57 -6.76
C PHE A 825 59.47 -38.44 -7.25
N SER A 826 58.94 -38.32 -8.49
CA SER A 826 58.77 -37.19 -9.43
C SER A 826 57.73 -37.60 -10.50
N GLY A 827 56.78 -36.73 -10.88
CA GLY A 827 55.73 -37.10 -11.86
C GLY A 827 54.56 -36.12 -11.98
N THR A 828 54.82 -34.91 -12.47
CA THR A 828 53.81 -33.83 -12.55
C THR A 828 52.83 -33.97 -13.72
N ASN A 829 51.76 -34.75 -13.55
CA ASN A 829 50.56 -34.62 -14.38
C ASN A 829 49.73 -33.40 -13.92
N TYR A 830 49.54 -32.42 -14.81
CA TYR A 830 48.76 -31.20 -14.51
C TYR A 830 47.26 -31.52 -14.42
N ASN A 831 46.74 -31.48 -13.19
CA ASN A 831 45.34 -31.82 -12.91
C ASN A 831 44.40 -30.69 -13.34
N SER A 832 43.41 -30.98 -14.20
CA SER A 832 42.65 -30.01 -15.01
C SER A 832 41.59 -29.18 -14.27
N ASN A 833 41.63 -29.16 -12.93
CA ASN A 833 40.58 -28.59 -12.07
C ASN A 833 40.77 -27.11 -11.65
N SER A 834 41.76 -26.39 -12.20
CA SER A 834 42.03 -24.98 -11.83
C SER A 834 41.13 -23.94 -12.52
N LEU A 835 40.37 -24.32 -13.55
CA LEU A 835 39.59 -23.42 -14.43
C LEU A 835 38.06 -23.50 -14.23
N LYS A 836 37.61 -23.42 -12.97
CA LYS A 836 36.23 -22.99 -12.64
C LYS A 836 36.18 -21.70 -11.80
N ARG A 837 37.09 -20.77 -12.10
CA ARG A 837 36.93 -19.35 -11.73
C ARG A 837 35.91 -18.74 -12.69
N VAL A 838 34.71 -18.42 -12.19
CA VAL A 838 33.69 -17.75 -13.02
C VAL A 838 34.20 -16.37 -13.41
N MET A 839 34.68 -16.25 -14.65
CA MET A 839 34.95 -14.96 -15.29
C MET A 839 33.62 -14.23 -15.43
N VAL A 840 33.50 -13.06 -14.80
CA VAL A 840 32.35 -12.18 -15.00
C VAL A 840 32.55 -11.52 -16.36
N PHE A 841 32.05 -12.16 -17.41
CA PHE A 841 32.01 -11.60 -18.76
C PHE A 841 31.04 -10.41 -18.75
N ASP A 842 31.64 -9.22 -18.78
CA ASP A 842 30.97 -7.93 -18.93
C ASP A 842 31.82 -7.13 -19.92
N MET A 843 31.19 -6.27 -20.70
CA MET A 843 31.86 -5.51 -21.76
C MET A 843 32.75 -4.40 -21.18
N SER A 844 33.68 -3.86 -21.98
CA SER A 844 34.37 -2.62 -21.59
C SER A 844 33.36 -1.48 -21.36
N LEU A 845 33.72 -0.41 -20.63
CA LEU A 845 32.79 0.72 -20.42
C LEU A 845 32.42 1.44 -21.74
N GLU A 846 33.26 1.35 -22.76
CA GLU A 846 33.06 1.92 -24.09
C GLU A 846 32.30 0.97 -25.01
N GLU A 847 32.63 -0.34 -24.98
CA GLU A 847 31.81 -1.40 -25.59
C GLU A 847 30.40 -1.44 -24.98
N GLN A 848 30.24 -1.09 -23.69
CA GLN A 848 28.96 -0.99 -23.01
C GLN A 848 28.17 0.24 -23.51
N LYS A 849 28.76 1.45 -23.55
CA LYS A 849 28.06 2.64 -24.06
C LYS A 849 27.55 2.42 -25.49
N THR A 850 28.45 2.05 -26.39
CA THR A 850 28.13 1.80 -27.80
C THR A 850 27.12 0.65 -27.98
N TRP A 851 27.16 -0.37 -27.13
CA TRP A 851 26.10 -1.39 -27.09
C TRP A 851 24.77 -0.82 -26.59
N GLU A 852 24.74 -0.07 -25.48
CA GLU A 852 23.52 0.52 -24.94
C GLU A 852 22.89 1.50 -25.93
N GLU A 853 23.69 2.30 -26.63
CA GLU A 853 23.29 3.19 -27.73
C GLU A 853 22.66 2.38 -28.89
N SER A 854 23.34 1.35 -29.41
CA SER A 854 22.79 0.46 -30.46
C SER A 854 21.57 -0.40 -30.04
N GLN A 855 21.26 -0.49 -28.75
CA GLN A 855 20.00 -1.07 -28.25
C GLN A 855 18.90 -0.02 -28.06
N MET A 856 19.28 1.24 -27.81
CA MET A 856 18.36 2.37 -27.64
C MET A 856 17.76 2.84 -28.97
N GLU A 857 18.48 2.69 -30.08
CA GLU A 857 18.03 2.99 -31.44
C GLU A 857 16.99 1.98 -31.97
N ARG A 858 16.79 0.85 -31.29
CA ARG A 858 15.85 -0.20 -31.71
C ARG A 858 14.41 0.19 -31.39
N GLU A 859 13.49 -0.27 -32.23
CA GLU A 859 12.05 -0.14 -32.02
C GLU A 859 11.56 -0.94 -30.79
N VAL A 860 10.57 -0.39 -30.10
CA VAL A 860 9.93 -1.02 -28.94
C VAL A 860 8.81 -1.96 -29.39
N ASN A 861 9.03 -3.27 -29.25
CA ASN A 861 7.98 -4.27 -29.52
C ASN A 861 7.02 -4.37 -28.32
N PHE A 862 5.90 -3.65 -28.39
CA PHE A 862 4.85 -3.65 -27.37
C PHE A 862 4.04 -4.95 -27.28
N GLY A 863 4.15 -5.87 -28.26
CA GLY A 863 3.40 -7.14 -28.26
C GLY A 863 3.80 -8.15 -27.17
N ARG A 864 4.82 -7.81 -26.35
CA ARG A 864 5.21 -8.55 -25.13
C ARG A 864 4.84 -7.84 -23.83
N VAL A 865 4.22 -6.67 -23.92
CA VAL A 865 3.83 -5.81 -22.79
C VAL A 865 2.33 -5.96 -22.56
N HIS A 866 1.87 -5.94 -21.31
CA HIS A 866 0.44 -5.89 -21.06
C HIS A 866 -0.11 -4.50 -21.44
N ILE A 867 -0.99 -4.47 -22.43
CA ILE A 867 -1.72 -3.26 -22.84
C ILE A 867 -3.06 -3.32 -22.12
N ASP A 868 -3.28 -2.41 -21.18
CA ASP A 868 -4.58 -2.23 -20.53
C ASP A 868 -5.51 -1.55 -21.56
N PRO A 869 -6.54 -2.23 -22.11
CA PRO A 869 -7.46 -1.59 -23.06
C PRO A 869 -8.19 -0.45 -22.35
N ALA A 870 -8.32 0.72 -23.00
CA ALA A 870 -8.99 1.87 -22.40
C ALA A 870 -10.47 1.52 -22.14
N PRO A 871 -10.91 1.34 -20.88
CA PRO A 871 -12.15 0.63 -20.59
C PRO A 871 -13.42 1.45 -20.87
N PHE A 872 -13.24 2.75 -21.12
CA PHE A 872 -14.26 3.69 -21.59
C PHE A 872 -13.54 4.88 -22.26
N GLN A 873 -14.25 5.60 -23.12
CA GLN A 873 -13.78 6.82 -23.79
C GLN A 873 -14.83 7.92 -23.60
N LEU A 874 -14.41 9.18 -23.51
CA LEU A 874 -15.30 10.34 -23.46
C LEU A 874 -15.43 11.01 -24.82
N VAL A 875 -16.63 11.49 -25.13
CA VAL A 875 -16.90 12.37 -26.28
C VAL A 875 -16.74 13.83 -25.84
N GLU A 876 -16.18 14.69 -26.68
CA GLU A 876 -15.91 16.11 -26.38
C GLU A 876 -17.17 16.91 -25.96
N LYS A 877 -18.32 16.61 -26.57
CA LYS A 877 -19.63 17.19 -26.22
C LYS A 877 -20.35 16.48 -25.05
N THR A 878 -19.65 15.73 -24.22
CA THR A 878 -20.23 15.18 -22.98
C THR A 878 -20.35 16.31 -21.95
N SER A 879 -21.54 16.53 -21.39
CA SER A 879 -21.75 17.58 -20.37
C SER A 879 -21.14 17.21 -19.01
N LEU A 880 -20.72 18.22 -18.25
CA LEU A 880 -20.04 18.09 -16.95
C LEU A 880 -20.76 17.14 -15.98
N LEU A 881 -22.10 17.22 -15.91
CA LEU A 881 -22.94 16.31 -15.13
C LEU A 881 -22.75 14.83 -15.52
N LYS A 882 -22.75 14.51 -16.82
CA LYS A 882 -22.55 13.14 -17.31
C LYS A 882 -21.13 12.63 -17.00
N VAL A 883 -20.12 13.50 -17.13
CA VAL A 883 -18.73 13.17 -16.76
C VAL A 883 -18.61 12.89 -15.25
N HIS A 884 -19.22 13.72 -14.41
CA HIS A 884 -19.23 13.54 -12.96
C HIS A 884 -19.88 12.21 -12.56
N SER A 885 -21.03 11.86 -13.15
CA SER A 885 -21.67 10.57 -12.92
C SER A 885 -20.81 9.40 -13.40
N LEU A 886 -20.19 9.47 -14.59
CA LEU A 886 -19.29 8.43 -15.09
C LEU A 886 -18.08 8.22 -14.18
N PHE A 887 -17.40 9.30 -13.76
CA PHE A 887 -16.27 9.22 -12.83
C PHE A 887 -16.68 8.59 -11.48
N SER A 888 -17.85 8.97 -10.97
CA SER A 888 -18.38 8.49 -9.69
C SER A 888 -18.88 7.04 -9.72
N MET A 889 -19.49 6.60 -10.83
CA MET A 889 -19.96 5.21 -11.00
C MET A 889 -18.81 4.24 -11.28
N LEU A 890 -17.83 4.64 -12.09
CA LEU A 890 -16.71 3.77 -12.50
C LEU A 890 -15.53 3.81 -11.51
N GLY A 891 -15.47 4.79 -10.60
CA GLY A 891 -14.38 4.94 -9.63
C GLY A 891 -13.04 5.31 -10.27
N VAL A 892 -13.08 6.03 -11.39
CA VAL A 892 -11.92 6.23 -12.29
C VAL A 892 -11.19 7.54 -12.01
N ASN A 893 -9.86 7.48 -11.99
CA ASN A 893 -9.00 8.63 -11.69
C ASN A 893 -8.74 9.55 -12.91
N HIS A 894 -8.87 9.01 -14.13
CA HIS A 894 -8.70 9.73 -15.38
C HIS A 894 -9.50 9.05 -16.50
N ALA A 895 -9.76 9.80 -17.57
CA ALA A 895 -10.47 9.36 -18.76
C ALA A 895 -9.80 9.92 -20.02
N TYR A 896 -9.75 9.12 -21.09
CA TYR A 896 -9.31 9.57 -22.41
C TYR A 896 -10.49 10.15 -23.18
N VAL A 897 -10.29 11.32 -23.79
CA VAL A 897 -11.27 12.00 -24.64
C VAL A 897 -10.91 11.76 -26.10
N THR A 898 -11.89 11.31 -26.87
CA THR A 898 -11.71 10.93 -28.27
C THR A 898 -12.83 11.44 -29.16
N ALA A 899 -12.49 11.81 -30.41
CA ALA A 899 -13.46 11.91 -31.49
C ALA A 899 -13.09 10.92 -32.60
N ILE A 900 -14.05 10.09 -33.02
CA ILE A 900 -13.86 9.05 -34.06
C ILE A 900 -12.63 8.15 -33.75
N GLY A 901 -12.47 7.76 -32.48
CA GLY A 901 -11.35 6.94 -31.98
C GLY A 901 -10.00 7.67 -31.85
N ARG A 902 -9.85 8.88 -32.39
CA ARG A 902 -8.63 9.69 -32.26
C ARG A 902 -8.55 10.33 -30.88
N LEU A 903 -7.41 10.23 -30.22
CA LEU A 903 -7.11 10.82 -28.92
C LEU A 903 -6.89 12.34 -29.03
N ILE A 904 -7.70 13.12 -28.31
CA ILE A 904 -7.67 14.60 -28.35
C ILE A 904 -7.43 15.21 -26.97
N GLY A 905 -7.98 14.61 -25.90
CA GLY A 905 -7.87 15.13 -24.55
C GLY A 905 -7.67 14.04 -23.49
N VAL A 906 -7.23 14.46 -22.30
CA VAL A 906 -7.36 13.69 -21.06
C VAL A 906 -8.13 14.53 -20.05
N VAL A 907 -9.11 13.93 -19.39
CA VAL A 907 -9.75 14.49 -18.19
C VAL A 907 -9.23 13.74 -16.97
N GLY A 908 -8.69 14.48 -16.00
CA GLY A 908 -8.34 13.95 -14.68
C GLY A 908 -9.34 14.39 -13.61
N LEU A 909 -9.31 13.72 -12.46
CA LEU A 909 -10.18 14.02 -11.32
C LEU A 909 -9.93 15.43 -10.73
N LYS A 910 -8.74 16.01 -10.95
CA LYS A 910 -8.40 17.40 -10.58
C LYS A 910 -9.10 18.41 -11.50
N GLU A 911 -9.07 18.16 -12.80
CA GLU A 911 -9.61 19.02 -13.84
C GLU A 911 -11.13 19.03 -13.76
N LEU A 912 -11.75 17.85 -13.60
CA LEU A 912 -13.17 17.69 -13.30
C LEU A 912 -13.58 18.43 -12.02
N ARG A 913 -12.77 18.36 -10.95
CA ARG A 913 -13.03 19.12 -9.72
C ARG A 913 -12.95 20.63 -9.94
N SER A 914 -12.01 21.14 -10.75
CA SER A 914 -11.96 22.57 -11.11
C SER A 914 -13.21 22.97 -11.87
N ALA A 915 -13.62 22.21 -12.89
CA ALA A 915 -14.81 22.52 -13.69
C ALA A 915 -16.09 22.54 -12.84
N ILE A 916 -16.27 21.60 -11.90
CA ILE A 916 -17.41 21.61 -10.97
C ILE A 916 -17.32 22.80 -10.00
N GLN A 917 -16.14 23.16 -9.50
CA GLN A 917 -16.00 24.31 -8.61
C GLN A 917 -16.34 25.62 -9.36
N ASP A 918 -15.75 25.82 -10.53
CA ASP A 918 -15.96 26.99 -11.40
C ASP A 918 -17.45 27.12 -11.80
N ALA A 919 -18.11 26.01 -12.13
CA ALA A 919 -19.55 25.96 -12.43
C ALA A 919 -20.44 26.21 -11.20
N ASN A 920 -20.04 25.77 -10.00
CA ASN A 920 -20.76 26.06 -8.76
C ASN A 920 -20.53 27.51 -8.26
N THR A 921 -19.46 28.19 -8.67
CA THR A 921 -19.22 29.62 -8.37
C THR A 921 -19.74 30.57 -9.44
N GLY A 922 -20.31 30.07 -10.54
CA GLY A 922 -20.81 30.87 -11.67
C GLY A 922 -19.71 31.53 -12.52
N THR A 923 -18.44 31.29 -12.19
CA THR A 923 -17.27 31.81 -12.89
C THR A 923 -16.93 30.89 -14.06
N VAL A 924 -17.65 31.04 -15.18
CA VAL A 924 -17.40 30.25 -16.40
C VAL A 924 -16.06 30.65 -17.01
N SER A 925 -15.05 29.79 -16.80
CA SER A 925 -13.62 30.06 -17.05
C SER A 925 -13.20 30.07 -18.54
N ASN A 926 -13.79 30.95 -19.37
CA ASN A 926 -13.32 31.21 -20.74
C ASN A 926 -11.84 31.67 -20.81
N THR A 927 -11.29 32.16 -19.70
CA THR A 927 -9.99 32.85 -19.61
C THR A 927 -8.75 31.95 -19.72
N ARG A 928 -8.87 30.62 -19.77
CA ARG A 928 -7.69 29.72 -19.86
C ARG A 928 -7.16 29.49 -21.28
N PHE A 929 -7.91 29.81 -22.33
CA PHE A 929 -7.57 29.44 -23.70
C PHE A 929 -6.69 30.45 -24.46
N ILE A 930 -6.82 31.74 -24.17
CA ILE A 930 -6.17 32.83 -24.92
C ILE A 930 -4.62 32.72 -24.88
N ASN A 931 -4.05 32.28 -23.77
CA ASN A 931 -2.59 32.17 -23.60
C ASN A 931 -1.94 30.98 -24.35
N SER A 932 -2.66 30.31 -25.27
CA SER A 932 -2.12 29.19 -26.04
C SER A 932 -2.10 29.38 -27.56
N GLU A 933 -2.73 30.43 -28.10
CA GLU A 933 -2.75 30.68 -29.55
C GLU A 933 -1.60 31.58 -30.04
N THR A 934 -0.96 32.33 -29.14
CA THR A 934 0.14 33.27 -29.46
C THR A 934 1.51 32.60 -29.68
N GLU A 935 1.70 31.33 -29.32
CA GLU A 935 2.96 30.59 -29.55
C GLU A 935 3.00 29.92 -30.94
N LYS A 936 2.97 30.74 -32.01
CA LYS A 936 3.23 30.30 -33.40
C LYS A 936 4.33 31.11 -34.08
N ASN A 937 5.58 30.89 -33.66
CA ASN A 937 6.78 31.11 -34.48
C ASN A 937 8.02 30.46 -33.83
N PRO A 938 8.59 29.38 -34.38
CA PRO A 938 9.68 28.64 -33.74
C PRO A 938 11.09 29.08 -34.20
N MET A 939 11.45 30.35 -33.99
CA MET A 939 12.86 30.79 -33.97
C MET A 939 13.08 31.84 -32.87
N GLU A 940 14.26 31.80 -32.25
CA GLU A 940 14.78 32.73 -31.23
C GLU A 940 13.86 33.07 -30.04
N LYS A 941 14.02 32.32 -28.94
CA LYS A 941 14.55 32.90 -27.70
C LYS A 941 15.10 31.85 -26.72
N SER A 942 16.11 32.26 -25.97
CA SER A 942 16.83 31.43 -25.00
C SER A 942 16.36 31.69 -23.57
N HIS A 943 16.46 30.65 -22.73
CA HIS A 943 16.44 30.70 -21.27
C HIS A 943 15.38 31.56 -20.55
N SER A 944 14.18 31.01 -20.40
CA SER A 944 13.41 31.16 -19.15
C SER A 944 12.75 29.82 -18.76
N GLN A 945 12.97 29.36 -17.52
CA GLN A 945 12.38 28.11 -17.01
C GLN A 945 11.14 28.40 -16.18
N VAL A 946 9.96 28.33 -16.80
CA VAL A 946 8.68 28.41 -16.07
C VAL A 946 8.34 27.04 -15.49
N ASN A 947 8.68 26.82 -14.22
CA ASN A 947 8.40 25.56 -13.50
C ASN A 947 6.92 25.47 -13.09
N ILE A 948 6.07 24.83 -13.91
CA ILE A 948 4.68 24.51 -13.54
C ILE A 948 4.61 23.11 -12.90
N THR A 949 4.18 23.05 -11.63
CA THR A 949 4.28 21.85 -10.78
C THR A 949 3.02 20.97 -10.80
N VAL A 950 3.11 19.81 -11.45
CA VAL A 950 2.13 18.71 -11.29
C VAL A 950 2.49 17.89 -10.05
N ASP A 951 2.16 18.34 -8.84
CA ASP A 951 2.52 17.61 -7.61
C ASP A 951 1.44 16.64 -7.15
N SER A 952 1.83 15.38 -6.99
CA SER A 952 1.14 14.45 -6.09
C SER A 952 1.26 14.97 -4.67
N MET A 953 0.17 15.10 -3.90
CA MET A 953 0.17 15.72 -2.58
C MET A 953 1.39 15.37 -1.73
N ASP A 954 2.17 16.39 -1.38
CA ASP A 954 2.93 16.53 -0.14
C ASP A 954 2.74 18.00 0.33
N SER A 955 3.26 18.37 1.49
CA SER A 955 3.16 19.74 2.08
C SER A 955 1.74 20.34 2.21
N SER A 956 0.81 19.66 2.91
CA SER A 956 -0.20 20.35 3.75
C SER A 956 0.22 20.48 5.22
N TYR A 957 1.47 20.13 5.52
CA TYR A 957 2.15 20.37 6.79
C TYR A 957 3.52 21.02 6.53
N SER A 958 3.80 22.11 7.24
CA SER A 958 5.01 22.95 7.22
C SER A 958 5.22 23.91 6.02
N GLN A 959 5.78 25.08 6.36
CA GLN A 959 6.38 26.12 5.52
C GLN A 959 5.49 26.89 4.53
N SER A 960 4.94 28.01 5.01
CA SER A 960 4.71 29.21 4.20
C SER A 960 5.99 30.06 4.16
N LYS A 961 6.68 30.14 3.01
CA LYS A 961 7.80 31.07 2.79
C LYS A 961 8.09 31.28 1.29
N HIS A 962 7.25 32.10 0.65
CA HIS A 962 7.52 32.94 -0.52
C HIS A 962 6.17 33.58 -0.89
N ASP A 963 6.10 34.91 -0.85
CA ASP A 963 5.14 35.83 -1.52
C ASP A 963 5.20 37.18 -0.79
N ASP A 964 6.33 37.88 -0.95
CA ASP A 964 6.59 39.25 -0.46
C ASP A 964 7.19 40.05 -1.62
N SER A 965 6.47 40.18 -2.75
CA SER A 965 7.01 40.81 -3.98
C SER A 965 6.00 41.54 -4.89
N GLU A 966 4.76 41.06 -5.06
CA GLU A 966 3.82 41.63 -6.05
C GLU A 966 2.84 42.67 -5.49
N GLU A 967 2.62 42.74 -4.17
CA GLU A 967 1.64 43.62 -3.51
C GLU A 967 2.13 45.08 -3.35
N LYS A 968 2.74 45.64 -4.41
CA LYS A 968 3.29 47.02 -4.43
C LYS A 968 3.11 47.81 -5.73
N LEU A 969 2.36 47.28 -6.71
CA LEU A 969 2.20 47.89 -8.03
C LEU A 969 0.76 48.30 -8.39
N LEU A 970 -0.22 48.15 -7.49
CA LEU A 970 -1.65 48.41 -7.78
C LEU A 970 -2.27 49.63 -7.08
N ASP A 971 -1.65 50.20 -6.03
CA ASP A 971 -2.12 51.42 -5.33
C ASP A 971 -1.78 52.74 -6.10
N LYS A 972 -1.63 52.67 -7.42
CA LYS A 972 -1.43 53.83 -8.30
C LYS A 972 -2.15 53.66 -9.64
N ASN A 973 -3.49 53.62 -9.60
CA ASN A 973 -4.31 54.13 -10.70
C ASN A 973 -5.77 54.31 -10.29
N VAL A 974 -6.31 55.49 -10.65
CA VAL A 974 -7.72 55.90 -10.64
C VAL A 974 -8.40 56.11 -9.27
N SER A 975 -8.95 57.33 -9.19
CA SER A 975 -9.89 57.94 -8.25
C SER A 975 -11.12 57.12 -7.90
#